data_AF-A0A971FF48-F1
#
_entry.id   AF-A0A971FF48-F1
#
_cell.length_a   1.000
_cell.length_b   1.000
_cell.length_c   1.000
_cell.angle_alpha   90.00
_cell.angle_beta   90.00
_cell.angle_gamma   90.00
#
_symmetry.space_group_name_H-M   'P 1'
#
loop_
_entity.id
_entity.type
_entity.pdbx_description
1 polymer ?
#
loop_
_entity_poly.entity_id
_entity_poly.type
_entity_poly.pdbx_seq_one_letter_code
_entity_poly.pdbx_strand_id
1 'polypeptide(L)'
;MKITPAMYGKAAKCVSCHQKFFLPDSGEISPGMGMLYLKDHKELLRRTGIFERGAPNTPEKENARQGKHFPTLDPSPEPEFDPSPILTPPKRTGAPASCDSAPELPAASVEMTADSNPGDISEDLPGDSCGSESADSPSPIRLREKKPFDILEPLRLLCSYQNALDELECQVLATEDSSAGTPAVDAYRRSLDAVWDRLRDMLKKAHESTQRQLTGIETEINRVMVAFRVGEINLAQYMKQTAQIRASREGLVRYAHHLVAWQRVEDPFLSGGLMDVDLDSFDAENFVLKLPPCPELPASQTLSELYTRELRDAMRTRAGIEVRLAEWKRIQAERSGSSVSDDITYKEFTAAHKRIDASLCFYRQRLQALLSDAGQDLDALHKYRRDVLERDRKGQIKNGSKDSLLKDIDNAESALLRVEAHIRKTLHANSAMEVPTPDIPSPGSVPTPGPSTFWSYEQAFYLTSIVFLLAGLFLLFLRGTNSVARLLLLFPMPIVLVQPSILFIRKTAARFVSATALFFLQAVVIALCLTMFFQIASPLPAKEFLLGLDAIGIVFMLGFFFSGAALGSVAVARKGYGPLRKLFTVLFCAFFISSVVFFSYPSLSASDPEAYSQSKTPGQGNALITPDPNEAQQATNAPEPVHNTETDSIGSEADTGSDNAVGDAVEGEDNSVSAILPDEHSVYFSLVGVVHKTGTPPRFRAAIQSSVGDQIALTLQLGDVITGEWKALEYHSDSKKLTITNGEKLLLLAAGDRVLIDDYVSETEGETSSE
;
A
#
# COMPACT_ATOMS: atom_id res chain seq x y z
N MET A 1 -9.42 -2.37 -38.53
CA MET A 1 -7.96 -2.45 -38.33
C MET A 1 -7.31 -2.61 -39.70
N LYS A 2 -6.24 -1.86 -40.03
CA LYS A 2 -5.46 -2.10 -41.25
C LYS A 2 -4.48 -3.26 -41.00
N ILE A 3 -4.29 -4.13 -41.99
CA ILE A 3 -3.41 -5.31 -41.93
C ILE A 3 -2.35 -5.13 -43.01
N THR A 4 -1.08 -5.38 -42.69
CA THR A 4 0.00 -5.39 -43.69
C THR A 4 0.48 -6.83 -43.93
N PRO A 5 1.11 -7.15 -45.08
CA PRO A 5 1.50 -8.53 -45.40
C PRO A 5 2.43 -9.19 -44.37
N ALA A 6 3.24 -8.40 -43.66
CA ALA A 6 4.10 -8.87 -42.58
C ALA A 6 3.33 -9.31 -41.31
N MET A 7 2.00 -9.20 -41.29
CA MET A 7 1.12 -9.54 -40.16
C MET A 7 0.23 -10.77 -40.40
N TYR A 8 0.18 -11.32 -41.63
CA TYR A 8 -0.61 -12.52 -41.92
C TYR A 8 -0.21 -13.72 -41.05
N GLY A 9 -1.19 -14.56 -40.70
CA GLY A 9 -1.04 -15.72 -39.82
C GLY A 9 -0.79 -15.41 -38.33
N LYS A 10 -0.43 -14.16 -37.98
CA LYS A 10 -0.02 -13.81 -36.61
C LYS A 10 -1.20 -13.62 -35.67
N ALA A 11 -0.98 -13.96 -34.40
CA ALA A 11 -1.92 -13.68 -33.33
C ALA A 11 -2.08 -12.16 -33.09
N ALA A 12 -3.32 -11.69 -33.06
CA ALA A 12 -3.70 -10.29 -32.84
C ALA A 12 -4.69 -10.14 -31.67
N LYS A 13 -4.93 -8.88 -31.28
CA LYS A 13 -5.94 -8.44 -30.32
C LYS A 13 -6.60 -7.18 -30.89
N CYS A 14 -7.92 -7.10 -30.90
CA CYS A 14 -8.61 -5.87 -31.29
C CYS A 14 -8.34 -4.78 -30.24
N VAL A 15 -7.95 -3.57 -30.67
CA VAL A 15 -7.69 -2.47 -29.72
C VAL A 15 -8.98 -2.08 -29.00
N SER A 16 -10.09 -1.91 -29.73
CA SER A 16 -11.40 -1.52 -29.19
C SER A 16 -12.07 -2.63 -28.34
N CYS A 17 -12.48 -3.75 -28.94
CA CYS A 17 -13.25 -4.79 -28.22
C CYS A 17 -12.38 -5.84 -27.49
N HIS A 18 -11.06 -5.71 -27.52
CA HIS A 18 -10.09 -6.60 -26.85
C HIS A 18 -10.12 -8.10 -27.25
N GLN A 19 -11.00 -8.49 -28.18
CA GLN A 19 -11.13 -9.84 -28.71
C GLN A 19 -9.81 -10.32 -29.35
N LYS A 20 -9.40 -11.54 -29.02
CA LYS A 20 -8.19 -12.20 -29.55
C LYS A 20 -8.54 -12.98 -30.82
N PHE A 21 -7.75 -12.83 -31.86
CA PHE A 21 -7.93 -13.53 -33.14
C PHE A 21 -6.58 -13.84 -33.80
N PHE A 22 -6.57 -14.70 -34.80
CA PHE A 22 -5.47 -14.85 -35.76
C PHE A 22 -5.78 -13.97 -36.97
N LEU A 23 -4.77 -13.25 -37.46
CA LEU A 23 -4.88 -12.58 -38.74
C LEU A 23 -4.88 -13.64 -39.86
N PRO A 24 -5.71 -13.47 -40.89
CA PRO A 24 -5.79 -14.46 -41.96
C PRO A 24 -4.45 -14.62 -42.67
N ASP A 25 -4.22 -15.82 -43.21
CA ASP A 25 -3.06 -16.11 -44.05
C ASP A 25 -3.26 -15.56 -45.46
N SER A 26 -2.18 -15.33 -46.21
CA SER A 26 -2.25 -14.69 -47.53
C SER A 26 -3.09 -15.44 -48.56
N GLY A 27 -3.27 -16.76 -48.38
CA GLY A 27 -4.15 -17.60 -49.19
C GLY A 27 -5.61 -17.71 -48.70
N GLU A 28 -5.92 -17.23 -47.50
CA GLU A 28 -7.30 -17.17 -46.98
C GLU A 28 -8.05 -15.92 -47.46
N ILE A 29 -7.32 -14.88 -47.86
CA ILE A 29 -7.89 -13.62 -48.36
C ILE A 29 -8.21 -13.79 -49.85
N SER A 30 -9.50 -13.77 -50.18
CA SER A 30 -9.95 -13.81 -51.59
C SER A 30 -9.41 -12.59 -52.37
N PRO A 31 -8.89 -12.76 -53.60
CA PRO A 31 -8.33 -11.66 -54.37
C PRO A 31 -9.39 -10.58 -54.65
N GLY A 32 -9.12 -9.34 -54.23
CA GLY A 32 -10.05 -8.21 -54.29
C GLY A 32 -10.84 -7.93 -52.99
N MET A 33 -10.76 -8.78 -51.97
CA MET A 33 -11.44 -8.56 -50.68
C MET A 33 -10.75 -7.48 -49.84
N GLY A 34 -11.22 -6.23 -49.95
CA GLY A 34 -10.67 -5.08 -49.21
C GLY A 34 -11.06 -4.98 -47.73
N MET A 35 -12.09 -5.71 -47.28
CA MET A 35 -12.55 -5.75 -45.89
C MET A 35 -13.05 -7.16 -45.52
N LEU A 36 -12.82 -7.56 -44.28
CA LEU A 36 -13.22 -8.84 -43.70
C LEU A 36 -13.81 -8.62 -42.29
N TYR A 37 -14.96 -9.25 -42.01
CA TYR A 37 -15.70 -9.05 -40.75
C TYR A 37 -15.52 -10.26 -39.81
N LEU A 38 -14.87 -10.04 -38.66
CA LEU A 38 -14.56 -11.10 -37.67
C LEU A 38 -15.78 -11.84 -37.11
N LYS A 39 -17.00 -11.27 -37.20
CA LYS A 39 -18.25 -11.95 -36.80
C LYS A 39 -18.62 -13.12 -37.70
N ASP A 40 -18.23 -13.05 -38.98
CA ASP A 40 -18.60 -14.01 -40.03
C ASP A 40 -17.53 -15.11 -40.17
N HIS A 41 -16.36 -14.91 -39.54
CA HIS A 41 -15.16 -15.75 -39.61
C HIS A 41 -14.75 -16.27 -38.22
N LYS A 42 -15.53 -17.21 -37.68
CA LYS A 42 -15.35 -17.76 -36.31
C LYS A 42 -14.04 -18.55 -36.15
N GLU A 43 -13.53 -19.12 -37.24
CA GLU A 43 -12.25 -19.81 -37.35
C GLU A 43 -11.03 -18.90 -37.10
N LEU A 44 -11.18 -17.58 -37.27
CA LEU A 44 -10.14 -16.62 -36.90
C LEU A 44 -10.09 -16.36 -35.39
N LEU A 45 -11.13 -16.69 -34.61
CA LEU A 45 -11.22 -16.33 -33.20
C LEU A 45 -10.32 -17.21 -32.32
N ARG A 46 -9.41 -16.57 -31.56
CA ARG A 46 -8.33 -17.25 -30.83
C ARG A 46 -8.73 -17.54 -29.39
N ARG A 47 -8.83 -18.83 -29.03
CA ARG A 47 -9.00 -19.28 -27.64
C ARG A 47 -7.81 -18.83 -26.78
N THR A 48 -8.08 -18.44 -25.53
CA THR A 48 -7.02 -18.03 -24.59
C THR A 48 -6.04 -19.18 -24.36
N GLY A 49 -4.73 -18.87 -24.34
CA GLY A 49 -3.65 -19.84 -24.15
C GLY A 49 -3.02 -20.36 -25.45
N ILE A 50 -3.76 -20.38 -26.56
CA ILE A 50 -3.22 -20.82 -27.87
C ILE A 50 -2.54 -19.63 -28.56
N PHE A 51 -1.24 -19.72 -28.86
CA PHE A 51 -0.47 -18.65 -29.50
C PHE A 51 -0.15 -18.89 -30.97
N GLU A 52 -0.09 -20.15 -31.40
CA GLU A 52 0.15 -20.55 -32.78
C GLU A 52 -1.16 -21.06 -33.40
N ARG A 53 -1.40 -20.72 -34.67
CA ARG A 53 -2.49 -21.30 -35.44
C ARG A 53 -2.07 -22.72 -35.80
N GLY A 54 -2.77 -23.72 -35.25
CA GLY A 54 -2.60 -25.10 -35.69
C GLY A 54 -2.87 -25.19 -37.20
N ALA A 55 -2.03 -25.93 -37.93
CA ALA A 55 -2.16 -26.06 -39.38
C ALA A 55 -3.58 -26.50 -39.76
N PRO A 56 -4.18 -25.96 -40.85
CA PRO A 56 -5.53 -26.30 -41.23
C PRO A 56 -5.63 -27.81 -41.52
N ASN A 57 -6.44 -28.50 -40.71
CA ASN A 57 -6.67 -29.93 -40.86
C ASN A 57 -7.21 -30.23 -42.26
N THR A 58 -6.35 -30.76 -43.13
CA THR A 58 -6.75 -31.20 -44.46
C THR A 58 -7.69 -32.40 -44.29
N PRO A 59 -8.93 -32.36 -44.81
CA PRO A 59 -9.94 -33.36 -44.50
C PRO A 59 -9.75 -34.63 -45.34
N GLU A 60 -8.71 -35.41 -45.04
CA GLU A 60 -8.51 -36.73 -45.66
C GLU A 60 -7.81 -37.73 -44.72
N LYS A 61 -8.23 -39.01 -44.85
CA LYS A 61 -7.53 -40.21 -44.35
C LYS A 61 -7.48 -40.42 -42.83
N GLU A 62 -8.64 -40.26 -42.19
CA GLU A 62 -9.03 -41.05 -41.00
C GLU A 62 -9.23 -42.54 -41.39
N ASN A 63 -8.16 -43.23 -41.84
CA ASN A 63 -8.15 -44.68 -42.09
C ASN A 63 -6.76 -45.29 -42.35
N ALA A 64 -5.72 -44.88 -41.59
CA ALA A 64 -4.42 -45.59 -41.57
C ALA A 64 -3.51 -45.21 -40.40
N ARG A 65 -3.72 -45.78 -39.19
CA ARG A 65 -2.70 -46.04 -38.13
C ARG A 65 -3.33 -46.57 -36.82
N GLN A 66 -3.75 -47.83 -36.83
CA GLN A 66 -3.64 -48.69 -35.65
C GLN A 66 -2.79 -49.90 -36.04
N GLY A 67 -1.70 -50.14 -35.31
CA GLY A 67 -0.76 -51.21 -35.62
C GLY A 67 0.63 -50.95 -35.02
N LYS A 68 1.16 -51.97 -34.31
CA LYS A 68 2.35 -51.93 -33.43
C LYS A 68 2.15 -51.14 -32.12
N HIS A 69 2.54 -51.64 -30.95
CA HIS A 69 2.94 -53.00 -30.57
C HIS A 69 2.75 -53.18 -29.05
N PHE A 70 2.27 -54.35 -28.63
CA PHE A 70 2.58 -54.95 -27.33
C PHE A 70 3.15 -56.37 -27.59
N PRO A 71 3.93 -56.96 -26.65
CA PRO A 71 4.69 -58.17 -26.91
C PRO A 71 3.91 -59.47 -26.63
N THR A 72 4.34 -60.52 -27.34
CA THR A 72 3.79 -61.88 -27.42
C THR A 72 3.77 -62.66 -26.09
N LEU A 73 2.72 -63.47 -25.90
CA LEU A 73 2.78 -64.78 -25.23
C LEU A 73 1.83 -65.76 -25.94
N ASP A 74 2.26 -67.01 -26.10
CA ASP A 74 1.64 -68.14 -26.82
C ASP A 74 1.49 -69.35 -25.86
N PRO A 75 0.78 -70.46 -26.20
CA PRO A 75 -0.43 -70.60 -27.03
C PRO A 75 -1.47 -71.65 -26.53
N SER A 76 -2.69 -71.62 -27.10
CA SER A 76 -3.61 -72.78 -27.35
C SER A 76 -4.22 -73.61 -26.17
N PRO A 77 -5.28 -74.44 -26.41
CA PRO A 77 -6.11 -74.60 -27.63
C PRO A 77 -7.65 -74.46 -27.46
N GLU A 78 -8.32 -74.51 -28.61
CA GLU A 78 -9.74 -74.74 -28.98
C GLU A 78 -10.50 -75.88 -28.25
N PRO A 79 -11.86 -76.06 -28.37
CA PRO A 79 -12.71 -75.83 -29.58
C PRO A 79 -14.17 -75.28 -29.30
N GLU A 80 -15.21 -75.24 -30.18
CA GLU A 80 -15.47 -75.60 -31.60
C GLU A 80 -16.76 -74.90 -32.19
N PHE A 81 -17.03 -75.09 -33.50
CA PHE A 81 -18.32 -75.03 -34.27
C PHE A 81 -19.34 -73.84 -34.19
N ASP A 82 -19.31 -72.96 -35.22
CA ASP A 82 -20.28 -72.80 -36.36
C ASP A 82 -21.82 -73.05 -36.21
N PRO A 83 -22.73 -72.50 -37.07
CA PRO A 83 -22.79 -71.17 -37.71
C PRO A 83 -24.21 -70.46 -37.74
N SER A 84 -24.23 -69.21 -38.25
CA SER A 84 -25.28 -68.40 -38.94
C SER A 84 -26.48 -69.14 -39.60
N PRO A 85 -27.68 -68.51 -39.88
CA PRO A 85 -27.80 -67.19 -40.56
C PRO A 85 -29.07 -66.28 -40.43
N ILE A 86 -28.92 -65.02 -40.91
CA ILE A 86 -29.83 -64.15 -41.71
C ILE A 86 -31.36 -64.07 -41.41
N LEU A 87 -31.88 -62.85 -41.20
CA LEU A 87 -33.09 -62.32 -41.92
C LEU A 87 -33.25 -60.77 -41.82
N THR A 88 -34.18 -60.20 -42.59
CA THR A 88 -34.31 -58.76 -42.93
C THR A 88 -35.61 -58.09 -42.44
N PRO A 89 -35.70 -56.74 -42.40
CA PRO A 89 -36.85 -56.01 -41.85
C PRO A 89 -37.95 -55.63 -42.88
N PRO A 90 -39.23 -55.42 -42.45
CA PRO A 90 -40.32 -54.92 -43.29
C PRO A 90 -40.51 -53.39 -43.23
N LYS A 91 -41.38 -52.84 -44.12
CA LYS A 91 -41.48 -51.39 -44.41
C LYS A 91 -42.86 -50.96 -44.96
N ARG A 92 -43.43 -49.88 -44.40
CA ARG A 92 -44.47 -48.95 -44.94
C ARG A 92 -45.96 -49.39 -45.08
N THR A 93 -46.78 -48.33 -45.21
CA THR A 93 -48.22 -48.21 -45.62
C THR A 93 -49.24 -48.34 -44.48
N GLY A 94 -50.32 -47.54 -44.40
CA GLY A 94 -50.78 -46.41 -45.24
C GLY A 94 -51.78 -45.48 -44.51
N ALA A 95 -52.37 -44.49 -45.21
CA ALA A 95 -53.36 -43.50 -44.72
C ALA A 95 -54.55 -43.42 -45.72
N PRO A 96 -55.49 -42.43 -45.74
CA PRO A 96 -55.89 -41.38 -44.78
C PRO A 96 -57.44 -41.19 -44.59
N ALA A 97 -57.86 -40.29 -43.69
CA ALA A 97 -59.11 -39.47 -43.73
C ALA A 97 -59.00 -38.38 -42.63
N SER A 98 -59.23 -37.06 -42.75
CA SER A 98 -60.11 -36.18 -43.56
C SER A 98 -61.54 -36.00 -43.03
N CYS A 99 -61.82 -34.85 -42.40
CA CYS A 99 -63.00 -33.99 -42.61
C CYS A 99 -62.80 -32.62 -41.91
N ASP A 100 -63.29 -31.56 -42.55
CA ASP A 100 -63.20 -30.16 -42.09
C ASP A 100 -64.41 -29.75 -41.23
N SER A 101 -64.29 -28.64 -40.49
CA SER A 101 -65.18 -27.46 -40.62
C SER A 101 -64.92 -26.39 -39.54
N ALA A 102 -64.73 -25.14 -39.95
CA ALA A 102 -65.12 -23.96 -39.18
C ALA A 102 -66.51 -23.48 -39.67
N PRO A 103 -67.19 -22.49 -39.04
CA PRO A 103 -66.89 -21.10 -39.43
C PRO A 103 -67.12 -19.98 -38.38
N GLU A 104 -66.45 -18.85 -38.65
CA GLU A 104 -66.91 -17.44 -38.54
C GLU A 104 -67.19 -16.71 -37.20
N LEU A 105 -67.06 -15.38 -37.32
CA LEU A 105 -67.23 -14.32 -36.31
C LEU A 105 -68.59 -13.61 -36.50
N PRO A 106 -68.98 -12.69 -35.59
CA PRO A 106 -68.87 -11.27 -35.97
C PRO A 106 -68.30 -10.38 -34.85
N ALA A 107 -68.29 -9.05 -35.04
CA ALA A 107 -67.47 -8.09 -34.29
C ALA A 107 -68.24 -6.87 -33.72
N ALA A 108 -67.49 -5.94 -33.10
CA ALA A 108 -67.90 -4.71 -32.40
C ALA A 108 -68.45 -4.94 -30.96
N SER A 109 -68.32 -4.01 -29.99
CA SER A 109 -68.10 -2.56 -30.10
C SER A 109 -67.14 -1.94 -29.07
N VAL A 110 -66.83 -0.66 -29.29
CA VAL A 110 -66.02 0.29 -28.50
C VAL A 110 -66.58 0.58 -27.10
N GLU A 111 -65.71 0.71 -26.08
CA GLU A 111 -65.79 1.82 -25.10
C GLU A 111 -64.43 2.13 -24.42
N MET A 112 -64.34 3.24 -23.67
CA MET A 112 -63.08 3.87 -23.21
C MET A 112 -63.00 4.05 -21.69
N THR A 113 -61.95 3.51 -21.07
CA THR A 113 -61.24 4.09 -19.89
C THR A 113 -59.80 3.55 -19.94
N ALA A 114 -58.71 4.32 -20.01
CA ALA A 114 -58.35 5.54 -19.27
C ALA A 114 -58.05 5.29 -17.79
N ASP A 115 -56.85 4.76 -17.50
CA ASP A 115 -56.07 5.23 -16.35
C ASP A 115 -54.57 5.16 -16.65
N SER A 116 -53.75 5.94 -15.93
CA SER A 116 -52.42 6.37 -16.40
C SER A 116 -51.27 5.94 -15.49
N ASN A 117 -50.24 5.29 -16.06
CA ASN A 117 -48.98 5.01 -15.36
C ASN A 117 -47.78 5.35 -16.27
N PRO A 118 -47.02 6.43 -16.01
CA PRO A 118 -45.91 6.83 -16.86
C PRO A 118 -44.68 5.95 -16.62
N GLY A 119 -44.53 4.91 -17.44
CA GLY A 119 -43.29 4.12 -17.51
C GLY A 119 -42.15 4.95 -18.09
N ASP A 120 -41.04 5.04 -17.36
CA ASP A 120 -39.88 5.87 -17.69
C ASP A 120 -39.12 5.33 -18.91
N ILE A 121 -39.24 5.99 -20.07
CA ILE A 121 -38.53 5.68 -21.31
C ILE A 121 -37.92 6.97 -21.85
N SER A 122 -36.62 7.18 -21.58
CA SER A 122 -35.79 8.16 -22.25
C SER A 122 -34.77 7.45 -23.16
N GLU A 123 -35.07 7.36 -24.44
CA GLU A 123 -34.03 7.27 -25.47
C GLU A 123 -33.37 8.66 -25.66
N ASP A 124 -32.35 8.74 -26.54
CA ASP A 124 -31.69 9.98 -27.00
C ASP A 124 -30.87 10.79 -25.96
N LEU A 125 -29.70 11.37 -26.25
CA LEU A 125 -28.85 11.43 -27.46
C LEU A 125 -27.35 11.32 -27.07
N PRO A 126 -26.43 10.99 -28.01
CA PRO A 126 -25.00 11.14 -27.79
C PRO A 126 -24.58 12.62 -27.87
N GLY A 127 -24.12 13.20 -26.76
CA GLY A 127 -23.50 14.53 -26.75
C GLY A 127 -22.02 14.48 -27.13
N ASP A 128 -21.59 15.33 -28.07
CA ASP A 128 -20.18 15.50 -28.40
C ASP A 128 -19.38 16.06 -27.21
N SER A 129 -18.24 15.44 -26.93
CA SER A 129 -17.29 15.93 -25.92
C SER A 129 -15.86 15.75 -26.42
N CYS A 130 -15.27 16.84 -26.93
CA CYS A 130 -13.88 16.87 -27.35
C CYS A 130 -12.93 17.02 -26.14
N GLY A 131 -12.79 15.94 -25.36
CA GLY A 131 -11.75 15.78 -24.35
C GLY A 131 -10.71 14.75 -24.81
N SER A 132 -9.45 15.17 -24.99
CA SER A 132 -8.36 14.25 -25.36
C SER A 132 -7.84 13.49 -24.13
N GLU A 133 -8.64 12.55 -23.61
CA GLU A 133 -8.20 11.64 -22.55
C GLU A 133 -7.02 10.78 -23.01
N SER A 134 -6.09 10.49 -22.09
CA SER A 134 -4.90 9.69 -22.37
C SER A 134 -5.27 8.23 -22.63
N ALA A 135 -4.86 7.72 -23.81
CA ALA A 135 -5.29 6.43 -24.36
C ALA A 135 -4.90 5.17 -23.56
N ASP A 136 -4.12 5.31 -22.48
CA ASP A 136 -3.71 4.23 -21.58
C ASP A 136 -4.62 4.08 -20.34
N SER A 137 -5.63 4.95 -20.17
CA SER A 137 -6.55 4.91 -19.02
C SER A 137 -7.52 3.71 -19.11
N PRO A 138 -7.48 2.74 -18.17
CA PRO A 138 -8.32 1.55 -18.25
C PRO A 138 -9.79 1.89 -17.93
N SER A 139 -10.69 1.60 -18.86
CA SER A 139 -12.12 1.94 -18.76
C SER A 139 -12.76 1.46 -17.44
N PRO A 140 -13.70 2.24 -16.86
CA PRO A 140 -14.31 1.91 -15.57
C PRO A 140 -15.13 0.63 -15.63
N ILE A 141 -14.75 -0.38 -14.84
CA ILE A 141 -15.37 -1.72 -14.86
C ILE A 141 -16.72 -1.66 -14.14
N ARG A 142 -17.81 -1.32 -14.86
CA ARG A 142 -19.18 -1.25 -14.31
C ARG A 142 -19.89 -2.60 -14.44
N LEU A 143 -19.95 -3.38 -13.36
CA LEU A 143 -20.93 -4.46 -13.21
C LEU A 143 -22.35 -3.86 -13.09
N ARG A 144 -23.29 -4.34 -13.92
CA ARG A 144 -24.73 -3.97 -13.79
C ARG A 144 -25.38 -4.57 -12.53
N GLU A 145 -24.90 -5.73 -12.09
CA GLU A 145 -25.38 -6.46 -10.92
C GLU A 145 -24.28 -6.52 -9.84
N LYS A 146 -24.56 -5.96 -8.66
CA LYS A 146 -23.77 -6.24 -7.45
C LYS A 146 -24.19 -7.60 -6.92
N LYS A 147 -23.23 -8.50 -6.73
CA LYS A 147 -23.41 -9.86 -6.17
C LYS A 147 -22.57 -9.98 -4.90
N PRO A 148 -23.01 -10.76 -3.89
CA PRO A 148 -22.25 -10.90 -2.66
C PRO A 148 -20.93 -11.61 -2.94
N PHE A 149 -19.94 -11.38 -2.09
CA PHE A 149 -18.75 -12.23 -2.03
C PHE A 149 -18.46 -12.72 -0.61
N ASP A 150 -18.72 -11.89 0.40
CA ASP A 150 -18.85 -12.34 1.79
C ASP A 150 -20.27 -12.91 2.05
N ILE A 151 -20.34 -13.99 2.83
CA ILE A 151 -21.59 -14.70 3.23
C ILE A 151 -22.23 -13.98 4.42
N LEU A 152 -23.57 -13.94 4.47
CA LEU A 152 -24.35 -13.46 5.61
C LEU A 152 -25.18 -14.61 6.18
N GLU A 153 -24.81 -15.10 7.37
CA GLU A 153 -25.39 -16.32 7.94
C GLU A 153 -26.93 -16.28 8.14
N PRO A 154 -27.54 -15.20 8.69
CA PRO A 154 -29.01 -15.13 8.78
C PRO A 154 -29.72 -15.17 7.43
N LEU A 155 -29.09 -14.63 6.37
CA LEU A 155 -29.61 -14.66 5.00
C LEU A 155 -29.49 -16.07 4.41
N ARG A 156 -28.37 -16.77 4.67
CA ARG A 156 -28.22 -18.18 4.26
C ARG A 156 -29.27 -19.09 4.90
N LEU A 157 -29.52 -18.87 6.19
CA LEU A 157 -30.52 -19.60 6.94
C LEU A 157 -31.94 -19.34 6.39
N LEU A 158 -32.29 -18.07 6.07
CA LEU A 158 -33.59 -17.74 5.45
C LEU A 158 -33.77 -18.33 4.05
N CYS A 159 -32.76 -18.26 3.17
CA CYS A 159 -32.84 -18.91 1.85
C CYS A 159 -32.99 -20.44 1.98
N SER A 160 -32.46 -21.05 3.04
CA SER A 160 -32.60 -22.50 3.29
C SER A 160 -34.00 -22.85 3.79
N TYR A 161 -34.57 -22.07 4.72
CA TYR A 161 -35.96 -22.22 5.15
C TYR A 161 -36.96 -21.98 4.00
N GLN A 162 -36.68 -21.02 3.11
CA GLN A 162 -37.50 -20.80 1.91
C GLN A 162 -37.48 -22.04 1.01
N ASN A 163 -36.30 -22.58 0.69
CA ASN A 163 -36.17 -23.79 -0.12
C ASN A 163 -36.90 -24.99 0.52
N ALA A 164 -36.81 -25.16 1.86
CA ALA A 164 -37.54 -26.20 2.57
C ALA A 164 -39.07 -26.04 2.50
N LEU A 165 -39.57 -24.79 2.55
CA LEU A 165 -40.99 -24.50 2.34
C LEU A 165 -41.42 -24.78 0.89
N ASP A 166 -40.63 -24.35 -0.10
CA ASP A 166 -40.89 -24.59 -1.52
C ASP A 166 -40.92 -26.11 -1.85
N GLU A 167 -40.04 -26.90 -1.21
CA GLU A 167 -40.04 -28.37 -1.30
C GLU A 167 -41.24 -29.02 -0.61
N LEU A 168 -41.69 -28.50 0.54
CA LEU A 168 -42.90 -28.96 1.21
C LEU A 168 -44.15 -28.63 0.38
N GLU A 169 -44.22 -27.44 -0.22
CA GLU A 169 -45.29 -27.04 -1.13
C GLU A 169 -45.39 -27.98 -2.34
N CYS A 170 -44.25 -28.34 -2.94
CA CYS A 170 -44.22 -29.32 -4.03
C CYS A 170 -44.75 -30.70 -3.61
N GLN A 171 -44.50 -31.13 -2.37
CA GLN A 171 -45.02 -32.40 -1.83
C GLN A 171 -46.53 -32.35 -1.54
N VAL A 172 -47.03 -31.24 -0.99
CA VAL A 172 -48.46 -31.01 -0.75
C VAL A 172 -49.25 -30.89 -2.06
N LEU A 173 -48.67 -30.26 -3.09
CA LEU A 173 -49.27 -30.20 -4.44
C LEU A 173 -49.23 -31.53 -5.19
N ALA A 174 -48.31 -32.44 -4.82
CA ALA A 174 -48.23 -33.79 -5.38
C ALA A 174 -49.15 -34.80 -4.66
N THR A 175 -49.88 -34.39 -3.62
CA THR A 175 -50.82 -35.25 -2.86
C THR A 175 -52.25 -34.73 -2.99
N GLU A 176 -53.18 -35.63 -3.35
CA GLU A 176 -54.56 -35.27 -3.72
C GLU A 176 -55.42 -34.79 -2.53
N ASP A 177 -54.97 -35.01 -1.27
CA ASP A 177 -55.61 -34.55 -0.03
C ASP A 177 -55.34 -33.04 0.26
N SER A 178 -55.36 -32.20 -0.78
CA SER A 178 -54.82 -30.83 -0.77
C SER A 178 -55.57 -29.81 0.12
N SER A 179 -56.63 -30.22 0.82
CA SER A 179 -57.47 -29.36 1.67
C SER A 179 -56.98 -29.21 3.12
N ALA A 180 -56.04 -30.03 3.58
CA ALA A 180 -55.58 -30.03 4.99
C ALA A 180 -54.21 -29.37 5.21
N GLY A 181 -53.28 -29.45 4.25
CA GLY A 181 -51.91 -28.95 4.39
C GLY A 181 -51.73 -27.45 4.13
N THR A 182 -52.58 -26.86 3.27
CA THR A 182 -52.53 -25.45 2.85
C THR A 182 -52.44 -24.43 4.00
N PRO A 183 -53.28 -24.46 5.06
CA PRO A 183 -53.25 -23.41 6.08
C PRO A 183 -51.98 -23.38 6.94
N ALA A 184 -51.24 -24.50 7.02
CA ALA A 184 -49.95 -24.58 7.72
C ALA A 184 -48.82 -24.00 6.86
N VAL A 185 -48.77 -24.38 5.59
CA VAL A 185 -47.89 -23.78 4.56
C VAL A 185 -48.07 -22.27 4.51
N ASP A 186 -49.32 -21.79 4.42
CA ASP A 186 -49.65 -20.36 4.42
C ASP A 186 -49.15 -19.65 5.68
N ALA A 187 -49.10 -20.33 6.83
CA ALA A 187 -48.61 -19.76 8.09
C ALA A 187 -47.08 -19.64 8.10
N TYR A 188 -46.36 -20.68 7.66
CA TYR A 188 -44.91 -20.64 7.48
C TYR A 188 -44.47 -19.59 6.45
N ARG A 189 -45.20 -19.46 5.33
CA ARG A 189 -44.96 -18.43 4.32
C ARG A 189 -45.06 -17.02 4.92
N ARG A 190 -46.18 -16.70 5.59
CA ARG A 190 -46.40 -15.40 6.25
C ARG A 190 -45.36 -15.09 7.34
N SER A 191 -44.88 -16.09 8.08
CA SER A 191 -43.88 -15.87 9.13
C SER A 191 -42.47 -15.70 8.56
N LEU A 192 -42.12 -16.40 7.47
CA LEU A 192 -40.89 -16.17 6.70
C LEU A 192 -40.88 -14.79 6.02
N ASP A 193 -41.95 -14.40 5.34
CA ASP A 193 -42.13 -13.07 4.75
C ASP A 193 -41.89 -11.96 5.80
N ALA A 194 -42.44 -12.12 7.00
CA ALA A 194 -42.27 -11.18 8.10
C ALA A 194 -40.82 -11.12 8.66
N VAL A 195 -39.99 -12.16 8.48
CA VAL A 195 -38.54 -12.07 8.79
C VAL A 195 -37.77 -11.48 7.61
N TRP A 196 -38.11 -11.84 6.37
CA TRP A 196 -37.54 -11.26 5.15
C TRP A 196 -37.72 -9.74 5.09
N ASP A 197 -38.91 -9.23 5.40
CA ASP A 197 -39.16 -7.79 5.49
C ASP A 197 -38.29 -7.13 6.56
N ARG A 198 -38.22 -7.69 7.77
CA ARG A 198 -37.32 -7.18 8.82
C ARG A 198 -35.86 -7.14 8.37
N LEU A 199 -35.37 -8.17 7.66
CA LEU A 199 -34.01 -8.20 7.12
C LEU A 199 -33.80 -7.16 6.01
N ARG A 200 -34.72 -7.06 5.05
CA ARG A 200 -34.66 -6.06 3.96
C ARG A 200 -34.63 -4.64 4.52
N ASP A 201 -35.46 -4.37 5.52
CA ASP A 201 -35.59 -3.06 6.16
C ASP A 201 -34.36 -2.73 7.04
N MET A 202 -33.78 -3.72 7.74
CA MET A 202 -32.48 -3.58 8.43
C MET A 202 -31.33 -3.30 7.47
N LEU A 203 -31.21 -4.07 6.37
CA LEU A 203 -30.19 -3.86 5.34
C LEU A 203 -30.33 -2.47 4.69
N LYS A 204 -31.56 -2.00 4.46
CA LYS A 204 -31.84 -0.67 3.89
C LYS A 204 -31.43 0.45 4.84
N LYS A 205 -31.87 0.40 6.11
CA LYS A 205 -31.51 1.39 7.14
C LYS A 205 -30.00 1.43 7.40
N ALA A 206 -29.35 0.27 7.41
CA ALA A 206 -27.90 0.16 7.45
C ALA A 206 -27.24 0.81 6.21
N HIS A 207 -27.73 0.53 5.00
CA HIS A 207 -27.14 1.05 3.77
C HIS A 207 -27.24 2.58 3.69
N GLU A 208 -28.40 3.15 4.00
CA GLU A 208 -28.56 4.61 4.08
C GLU A 208 -27.63 5.25 5.12
N SER A 209 -27.43 4.61 6.27
CA SER A 209 -26.48 5.08 7.29
C SER A 209 -25.04 5.04 6.77
N THR A 210 -24.63 3.95 6.12
CA THR A 210 -23.29 3.81 5.51
C THR A 210 -23.07 4.82 4.39
N GLN A 211 -24.08 5.13 3.57
CA GLN A 211 -23.98 6.16 2.54
C GLN A 211 -23.78 7.56 3.12
N ARG A 212 -24.53 7.94 4.17
CA ARG A 212 -24.33 9.22 4.88
C ARG A 212 -22.91 9.32 5.45
N GLN A 213 -22.39 8.25 6.04
CA GLN A 213 -21.02 8.18 6.56
C GLN A 213 -19.97 8.27 5.44
N LEU A 214 -20.18 7.61 4.30
CA LEU A 214 -19.30 7.73 3.12
C LEU A 214 -19.24 9.17 2.61
N THR A 215 -20.38 9.84 2.44
CA THR A 215 -20.39 11.24 1.99
C THR A 215 -19.65 12.18 2.95
N GLY A 216 -19.78 11.96 4.28
CA GLY A 216 -19.03 12.72 5.28
C GLY A 216 -17.52 12.49 5.20
N ILE A 217 -17.10 11.23 5.02
CA ILE A 217 -15.68 10.88 4.84
C ILE A 217 -15.11 11.46 3.53
N GLU A 218 -15.87 11.44 2.45
CA GLU A 218 -15.46 12.06 1.17
C GLU A 218 -15.31 13.59 1.29
N THR A 219 -16.21 14.27 2.03
CA THR A 219 -16.03 15.70 2.33
C THR A 219 -14.79 15.98 3.19
N GLU A 220 -14.47 15.14 4.17
CA GLU A 220 -13.28 15.34 5.02
C GLU A 220 -11.97 15.02 4.26
N ILE A 221 -11.95 14.05 3.33
CA ILE A 221 -10.80 13.84 2.41
C ILE A 221 -10.57 15.10 1.58
N ASN A 222 -11.62 15.65 0.96
CA ASN A 222 -11.51 16.86 0.14
C ASN A 222 -11.03 18.06 0.98
N ARG A 223 -11.55 18.22 2.20
CA ARG A 223 -11.14 19.26 3.15
C ARG A 223 -9.65 19.15 3.53
N VAL A 224 -9.19 17.96 3.92
CA VAL A 224 -7.78 17.70 4.27
C VAL A 224 -6.86 17.95 3.07
N MET A 225 -7.30 17.61 1.85
CA MET A 225 -6.58 17.89 0.61
C MET A 225 -6.52 19.38 0.26
N VAL A 226 -7.58 20.15 0.52
CA VAL A 226 -7.58 21.62 0.35
C VAL A 226 -6.67 22.28 1.39
N ALA A 227 -6.79 21.91 2.68
CA ALA A 227 -5.94 22.42 3.75
C ALA A 227 -4.44 22.15 3.48
N PHE A 228 -4.10 20.99 2.90
CA PHE A 228 -2.73 20.70 2.48
C PHE A 228 -2.29 21.52 1.26
N ARG A 229 -3.16 21.72 0.26
CA ARG A 229 -2.88 22.54 -0.94
C ARG A 229 -2.69 24.03 -0.62
N VAL A 230 -3.34 24.54 0.44
CA VAL A 230 -3.14 25.89 1.00
C VAL A 230 -1.97 25.91 2.00
N GLY A 231 -1.42 24.75 2.37
CA GLY A 231 -0.31 24.64 3.32
C GLY A 231 -0.66 25.07 4.74
N GLU A 232 -1.93 24.88 5.14
CA GLU A 232 -2.42 25.01 6.53
C GLU A 232 -1.95 23.81 7.38
N ILE A 233 -1.84 22.63 6.74
CA ILE A 233 -1.27 21.41 7.33
C ILE A 233 0.01 21.01 6.59
N ASN A 234 0.94 20.38 7.33
CA ASN A 234 2.21 19.91 6.77
C ASN A 234 2.07 18.52 6.11
N LEU A 235 3.05 18.16 5.27
CA LEU A 235 3.09 16.91 4.53
C LEU A 235 2.95 15.64 5.41
N ALA A 236 3.65 15.57 6.55
CA ALA A 236 3.60 14.39 7.42
C ALA A 236 2.20 14.21 8.06
N GLN A 237 1.55 15.32 8.40
CA GLN A 237 0.16 15.35 8.86
C GLN A 237 -0.82 14.97 7.74
N TYR A 238 -0.66 15.53 6.54
CA TYR A 238 -1.49 15.19 5.37
C TYR A 238 -1.49 13.70 5.07
N MET A 239 -0.30 13.09 4.94
CA MET A 239 -0.17 11.66 4.62
C MET A 239 -0.78 10.79 5.73
N LYS A 240 -0.58 11.14 7.01
CA LYS A 240 -1.16 10.40 8.14
C LYS A 240 -2.69 10.49 8.16
N GLN A 241 -3.25 11.71 8.12
CA GLN A 241 -4.71 11.89 8.18
C GLN A 241 -5.39 11.25 6.97
N THR A 242 -4.89 11.49 5.76
CA THR A 242 -5.49 10.97 4.53
C THR A 242 -5.43 9.44 4.47
N ALA A 243 -4.35 8.81 4.93
CA ALA A 243 -4.27 7.35 5.03
C ALA A 243 -5.31 6.76 6.00
N GLN A 244 -5.50 7.38 7.18
CA GLN A 244 -6.51 6.95 8.16
C GLN A 244 -7.94 7.13 7.61
N ILE A 245 -8.25 8.29 7.05
CA ILE A 245 -9.59 8.62 6.53
C ILE A 245 -9.94 7.74 5.32
N ARG A 246 -8.98 7.50 4.39
CA ARG A 246 -9.18 6.56 3.28
C ARG A 246 -9.36 5.11 3.76
N ALA A 247 -8.66 4.67 4.81
CA ALA A 247 -8.89 3.32 5.35
C ALA A 247 -10.33 3.13 5.88
N SER A 248 -10.88 4.14 6.56
CA SER A 248 -12.30 4.15 6.96
C SER A 248 -13.25 4.19 5.75
N ARG A 249 -12.93 4.97 4.70
CA ARG A 249 -13.68 4.97 3.42
C ARG A 249 -13.74 3.56 2.83
N GLU A 250 -12.60 2.87 2.71
CA GLU A 250 -12.53 1.53 2.10
C GLU A 250 -13.33 0.47 2.87
N GLY A 251 -13.31 0.52 4.21
CA GLY A 251 -14.15 -0.34 5.06
C GLY A 251 -15.65 -0.12 4.80
N LEU A 252 -16.10 1.14 4.82
CA LEU A 252 -17.49 1.50 4.51
C LEU A 252 -17.88 1.17 3.06
N VAL A 253 -16.99 1.30 2.07
CA VAL A 253 -17.28 0.92 0.68
C VAL A 253 -17.47 -0.59 0.54
N ARG A 254 -16.66 -1.43 1.22
CA ARG A 254 -16.88 -2.89 1.27
C ARG A 254 -18.22 -3.22 1.92
N TYR A 255 -18.54 -2.56 3.04
CA TYR A 255 -19.82 -2.77 3.74
C TYR A 255 -21.03 -2.32 2.89
N ALA A 256 -20.98 -1.14 2.27
CA ALA A 256 -22.00 -0.63 1.37
C ALA A 256 -22.20 -1.51 0.12
N HIS A 257 -21.13 -2.14 -0.39
CA HIS A 257 -21.24 -3.13 -1.46
C HIS A 257 -22.04 -4.36 -0.99
N HIS A 258 -21.72 -4.91 0.18
CA HIS A 258 -22.42 -6.08 0.72
C HIS A 258 -23.87 -5.82 1.06
N LEU A 259 -24.22 -4.69 1.68
CA LEU A 259 -25.61 -4.38 2.01
C LEU A 259 -26.52 -4.37 0.76
N VAL A 260 -26.07 -3.76 -0.34
CA VAL A 260 -26.82 -3.74 -1.62
C VAL A 260 -26.80 -5.11 -2.32
N ALA A 261 -25.73 -5.89 -2.13
CA ALA A 261 -25.64 -7.22 -2.70
C ALA A 261 -26.56 -8.22 -1.99
N TRP A 262 -26.53 -8.27 -0.65
CA TRP A 262 -27.38 -9.12 0.19
C TRP A 262 -28.88 -8.81 0.02
N GLN A 263 -29.25 -7.55 -0.23
CA GLN A 263 -30.62 -7.15 -0.61
C GLN A 263 -31.14 -7.79 -1.91
N ARG A 264 -30.27 -8.41 -2.72
CA ARG A 264 -30.57 -8.98 -4.05
C ARG A 264 -30.30 -10.49 -4.12
N VAL A 265 -30.21 -11.16 -2.97
CA VAL A 265 -29.96 -12.61 -2.90
C VAL A 265 -31.26 -13.32 -2.58
N GLU A 266 -31.80 -13.98 -3.61
CA GLU A 266 -32.89 -14.95 -3.50
C GLU A 266 -32.35 -16.39 -3.59
N ASP A 267 -31.28 -16.61 -4.37
CA ASP A 267 -30.60 -17.89 -4.61
C ASP A 267 -29.82 -18.39 -3.36
N PRO A 268 -30.20 -19.54 -2.73
CA PRO A 268 -29.52 -20.10 -1.56
C PRO A 268 -28.06 -20.49 -1.83
N PHE A 269 -27.73 -20.88 -3.05
CA PHE A 269 -26.35 -21.20 -3.41
C PHE A 269 -25.51 -19.92 -3.41
N LEU A 270 -26.08 -18.78 -3.82
CA LEU A 270 -25.45 -17.45 -3.73
C LEU A 270 -25.36 -16.90 -2.29
N SER A 271 -26.35 -17.15 -1.43
CA SER A 271 -26.29 -16.74 -0.02
C SER A 271 -25.14 -17.41 0.74
N GLY A 272 -24.91 -18.70 0.46
CA GLY A 272 -23.76 -19.44 0.98
C GLY A 272 -23.83 -20.98 0.88
N GLY A 273 -24.77 -21.53 0.12
CA GLY A 273 -25.09 -22.97 0.09
C GLY A 273 -26.34 -23.27 0.91
N LEU A 274 -26.99 -24.40 0.65
CA LEU A 274 -28.13 -24.87 1.45
C LEU A 274 -27.66 -25.28 2.86
N MET A 275 -28.52 -25.07 3.85
CA MET A 275 -28.39 -25.63 5.18
C MET A 275 -29.50 -26.66 5.40
N ASP A 276 -29.17 -27.75 6.08
CA ASP A 276 -30.16 -28.70 6.61
C ASP A 276 -30.95 -27.99 7.73
N VAL A 277 -32.26 -27.79 7.52
CA VAL A 277 -33.13 -27.01 8.41
C VAL A 277 -34.51 -27.65 8.50
N ASP A 278 -35.03 -27.72 9.72
CA ASP A 278 -36.36 -28.24 10.03
C ASP A 278 -37.37 -27.09 10.15
N LEU A 279 -38.44 -27.09 9.35
CA LEU A 279 -39.47 -26.05 9.37
C LEU A 279 -40.15 -25.92 10.74
N ASP A 280 -40.30 -27.03 11.49
CA ASP A 280 -40.90 -27.00 12.83
C ASP A 280 -39.97 -26.33 13.88
N SER A 281 -38.70 -26.07 13.53
CA SER A 281 -37.77 -25.26 14.34
C SER A 281 -37.82 -23.75 14.04
N PHE A 282 -38.61 -23.31 13.05
CA PHE A 282 -38.63 -21.92 12.60
C PHE A 282 -39.46 -21.01 13.52
N ASP A 283 -38.80 -20.40 14.51
CA ASP A 283 -39.36 -19.33 15.34
C ASP A 283 -39.09 -17.94 14.72
N ALA A 284 -40.14 -17.33 14.15
CA ALA A 284 -40.07 -16.01 13.54
C ALA A 284 -39.99 -14.84 14.55
N GLU A 285 -40.36 -15.04 15.82
CA GLU A 285 -40.24 -14.01 16.85
C GLU A 285 -38.80 -13.95 17.38
N ASN A 286 -38.19 -15.11 17.63
CA ASN A 286 -36.83 -15.24 18.14
C ASN A 286 -35.73 -15.30 17.05
N PHE A 287 -36.08 -15.20 15.75
CA PHE A 287 -35.10 -15.25 14.66
C PHE A 287 -34.02 -14.15 14.76
N VAL A 288 -32.77 -14.55 14.97
CA VAL A 288 -31.67 -13.64 15.34
C VAL A 288 -31.06 -12.94 14.11
N LEU A 289 -31.69 -11.86 13.66
CA LEU A 289 -31.14 -10.96 12.64
C LEU A 289 -29.97 -10.13 13.21
N LYS A 290 -28.73 -10.57 12.95
CA LYS A 290 -27.49 -9.83 13.25
C LYS A 290 -26.71 -9.56 11.97
N LEU A 291 -26.53 -8.27 11.65
CA LEU A 291 -25.59 -7.84 10.61
C LEU A 291 -24.16 -7.86 11.18
N PRO A 292 -23.14 -8.23 10.37
CA PRO A 292 -21.74 -8.10 10.78
C PRO A 292 -21.38 -6.60 10.93
N PRO A 293 -20.41 -6.26 11.80
CA PRO A 293 -19.90 -4.89 11.89
C PRO A 293 -19.20 -4.46 10.59
N CYS A 294 -19.04 -3.16 10.40
CA CYS A 294 -18.19 -2.63 9.33
C CYS A 294 -16.75 -3.17 9.49
N PRO A 295 -16.11 -3.71 8.44
CA PRO A 295 -14.78 -4.29 8.54
C PRO A 295 -13.73 -3.21 8.80
N GLU A 296 -13.09 -3.27 9.96
CA GLU A 296 -11.89 -2.47 10.25
C GLU A 296 -10.70 -2.99 9.43
N LEU A 297 -9.99 -2.09 8.75
CA LEU A 297 -8.81 -2.44 7.95
C LEU A 297 -7.53 -2.35 8.79
N PRO A 298 -6.58 -3.30 8.63
CA PRO A 298 -5.41 -3.37 9.48
C PRO A 298 -4.47 -2.18 9.26
N ALA A 299 -4.36 -1.31 10.27
CA ALA A 299 -3.54 -0.09 10.25
C ALA A 299 -2.02 -0.32 10.05
N SER A 300 -1.57 -1.57 10.03
CA SER A 300 -0.18 -1.98 9.76
C SER A 300 0.14 -2.17 8.27
N GLN A 301 -0.86 -2.18 7.38
CA GLN A 301 -0.69 -2.50 5.95
C GLN A 301 -1.23 -1.37 5.06
N THR A 302 -0.60 -1.10 3.90
CA THR A 302 -1.17 -0.13 2.95
C THR A 302 -2.39 -0.70 2.22
N LEU A 303 -3.32 0.17 1.82
CA LEU A 303 -4.51 -0.20 1.05
C LEU A 303 -4.14 -0.83 -0.31
N SER A 304 -3.02 -0.40 -0.91
CA SER A 304 -2.48 -0.98 -2.15
C SER A 304 -1.98 -2.41 -1.96
N GLU A 305 -1.25 -2.71 -0.87
CA GLU A 305 -0.80 -4.08 -0.57
C GLU A 305 -1.97 -4.98 -0.19
N LEU A 306 -2.93 -4.45 0.58
CA LEU A 306 -4.16 -5.13 0.98
C LEU A 306 -4.90 -5.62 -0.26
N TYR A 307 -5.38 -4.72 -1.13
CA TYR A 307 -6.13 -5.13 -2.31
C TYR A 307 -5.31 -5.91 -3.33
N THR A 308 -3.98 -5.74 -3.38
CA THR A 308 -3.10 -6.60 -4.19
C THR A 308 -3.03 -8.03 -3.64
N ARG A 309 -3.06 -8.23 -2.31
CA ARG A 309 -3.21 -9.56 -1.70
C ARG A 309 -4.59 -10.14 -1.99
N GLU A 310 -5.67 -9.42 -1.63
CA GLU A 310 -7.04 -9.92 -1.78
C GLU A 310 -7.37 -10.27 -3.25
N LEU A 311 -6.90 -9.47 -4.22
CA LEU A 311 -7.02 -9.80 -5.65
C LEU A 311 -6.27 -11.09 -6.01
N ARG A 312 -5.01 -11.24 -5.56
CA ARG A 312 -4.22 -12.45 -5.83
C ARG A 312 -4.89 -13.70 -5.28
N ASP A 313 -5.42 -13.62 -4.06
CA ASP A 313 -6.03 -14.77 -3.39
C ASP A 313 -7.40 -15.10 -3.98
N ALA A 314 -8.20 -14.10 -4.36
CA ALA A 314 -9.39 -14.31 -5.20
C ALA A 314 -9.06 -14.99 -6.55
N MET A 315 -7.96 -14.60 -7.21
CA MET A 315 -7.52 -15.25 -8.46
C MET A 315 -7.08 -16.71 -8.25
N ARG A 316 -6.42 -17.03 -7.13
CA ARG A 316 -6.06 -18.41 -6.75
C ARG A 316 -7.31 -19.26 -6.54
N THR A 317 -8.27 -18.77 -5.76
CA THR A 317 -9.50 -19.50 -5.45
C THR A 317 -10.36 -19.67 -6.70
N ARG A 318 -10.43 -18.67 -7.60
CA ARG A 318 -11.12 -18.79 -8.90
C ARG A 318 -10.57 -19.96 -9.70
N ALA A 319 -9.25 -20.04 -9.89
CA ALA A 319 -8.62 -21.12 -10.65
C ALA A 319 -8.93 -22.51 -10.04
N GLY A 320 -8.93 -22.61 -8.70
CA GLY A 320 -9.33 -23.83 -8.01
C GLY A 320 -10.79 -24.24 -8.25
N ILE A 321 -11.72 -23.29 -8.29
CA ILE A 321 -13.14 -23.57 -8.59
C ILE A 321 -13.36 -23.85 -10.08
N GLU A 322 -12.64 -23.19 -11.00
CA GLU A 322 -12.72 -23.48 -12.44
C GLU A 322 -12.26 -24.92 -12.76
N VAL A 323 -11.20 -25.41 -12.11
CA VAL A 323 -10.77 -26.82 -12.20
C VAL A 323 -11.86 -27.76 -11.69
N ARG A 324 -12.43 -27.50 -10.50
CA ARG A 324 -13.53 -28.33 -9.95
C ARG A 324 -14.77 -28.32 -10.84
N LEU A 325 -15.17 -27.18 -11.38
CA LEU A 325 -16.31 -27.07 -12.31
C LEU A 325 -16.06 -27.82 -13.63
N ALA A 326 -14.81 -27.87 -14.12
CA ALA A 326 -14.46 -28.66 -15.29
C ALA A 326 -14.49 -30.18 -14.99
N GLU A 327 -14.00 -30.58 -13.83
CA GLU A 327 -14.03 -31.98 -13.37
C GLU A 327 -15.47 -32.48 -13.14
N TRP A 328 -16.32 -31.69 -12.48
CA TRP A 328 -17.74 -32.01 -12.29
C TRP A 328 -18.50 -32.15 -13.61
N LYS A 329 -18.25 -31.27 -14.58
CA LYS A 329 -18.84 -31.39 -15.94
C LYS A 329 -18.37 -32.65 -16.67
N ARG A 330 -17.16 -33.13 -16.41
CA ARG A 330 -16.69 -34.42 -16.95
C ARG A 330 -17.42 -35.59 -16.27
N ILE A 331 -17.50 -35.60 -14.94
CA ILE A 331 -18.22 -36.66 -14.18
C ILE A 331 -19.69 -36.74 -14.61
N GLN A 332 -20.35 -35.60 -14.83
CA GLN A 332 -21.71 -35.51 -15.33
C GLN A 332 -21.87 -36.00 -16.79
N ALA A 333 -20.81 -35.95 -17.60
CA ALA A 333 -20.81 -36.51 -18.96
C ALA A 333 -20.46 -38.01 -18.99
N GLU A 334 -19.69 -38.50 -18.03
CA GLU A 334 -19.32 -39.91 -17.87
C GLU A 334 -20.46 -40.74 -17.23
N ARG A 335 -21.31 -40.12 -16.39
CA ARG A 335 -22.48 -40.76 -15.76
C ARG A 335 -23.75 -40.51 -16.59
N SER A 336 -24.37 -41.57 -17.11
CA SER A 336 -25.61 -41.49 -17.92
C SER A 336 -26.90 -41.18 -17.14
N GLY A 337 -26.78 -40.48 -16.00
CA GLY A 337 -27.89 -40.01 -15.17
C GLY A 337 -27.35 -39.14 -14.04
N SER A 338 -27.92 -37.96 -13.84
CA SER A 338 -27.56 -37.07 -12.73
C SER A 338 -28.31 -37.47 -11.46
N SER A 339 -27.59 -37.67 -10.35
CA SER A 339 -28.23 -37.67 -9.03
C SER A 339 -28.54 -36.23 -8.59
N VAL A 340 -29.51 -36.07 -7.69
CA VAL A 340 -29.85 -34.75 -7.11
C VAL A 340 -28.64 -34.12 -6.41
N SER A 341 -27.80 -34.94 -5.78
CA SER A 341 -26.55 -34.53 -5.12
C SER A 341 -25.52 -33.94 -6.11
N ASP A 342 -25.42 -34.49 -7.32
CA ASP A 342 -24.51 -33.98 -8.36
C ASP A 342 -24.93 -32.55 -8.80
N ASP A 343 -26.24 -32.28 -8.90
CA ASP A 343 -26.78 -30.96 -9.28
C ASP A 343 -26.66 -29.92 -8.16
N ILE A 344 -26.96 -30.27 -6.91
CA ILE A 344 -26.73 -29.42 -5.73
C ILE A 344 -25.25 -29.00 -5.68
N THR A 345 -24.33 -29.96 -5.81
CA THR A 345 -22.88 -29.69 -5.79
C THR A 345 -22.44 -28.81 -6.97
N TYR A 346 -23.03 -29.01 -8.15
CA TYR A 346 -22.77 -28.17 -9.32
C TYR A 346 -23.27 -26.72 -9.13
N LYS A 347 -24.44 -26.54 -8.52
CA LYS A 347 -25.01 -25.23 -8.17
C LYS A 347 -24.15 -24.50 -7.14
N GLU A 348 -23.66 -25.19 -6.10
CA GLU A 348 -22.72 -24.63 -5.12
C GLU A 348 -21.44 -24.10 -5.77
N PHE A 349 -20.74 -24.91 -6.57
CA PHE A 349 -19.52 -24.46 -7.25
C PHE A 349 -19.79 -23.32 -8.24
N THR A 350 -20.95 -23.34 -8.91
CA THR A 350 -21.37 -22.27 -9.82
C THR A 350 -21.61 -20.97 -9.06
N ALA A 351 -22.27 -21.01 -7.89
CA ALA A 351 -22.51 -19.84 -7.07
C ALA A 351 -21.23 -19.32 -6.39
N ALA A 352 -20.34 -20.21 -5.94
CA ALA A 352 -19.03 -19.84 -5.44
C ALA A 352 -18.16 -19.17 -6.52
N HIS A 353 -18.23 -19.62 -7.78
CA HIS A 353 -17.61 -18.93 -8.91
C HIS A 353 -18.20 -17.53 -9.14
N LYS A 354 -19.55 -17.38 -9.14
CA LYS A 354 -20.24 -16.07 -9.19
C LYS A 354 -19.75 -15.12 -8.07
N ARG A 355 -19.57 -15.61 -6.84
CA ARG A 355 -19.07 -14.83 -5.69
C ARG A 355 -17.62 -14.36 -5.91
N ILE A 356 -16.75 -15.21 -6.46
CA ILE A 356 -15.34 -14.82 -6.69
C ILE A 356 -15.22 -13.86 -7.88
N ASP A 357 -16.01 -13.99 -8.94
CA ASP A 357 -16.04 -12.99 -10.01
C ASP A 357 -16.51 -11.62 -9.52
N ALA A 358 -17.43 -11.58 -8.53
CA ALA A 358 -17.82 -10.35 -7.86
C ALA A 358 -16.67 -9.74 -7.03
N SER A 359 -15.92 -10.53 -6.24
CA SER A 359 -14.78 -10.00 -5.48
C SER A 359 -13.62 -9.56 -6.38
N LEU A 360 -13.32 -10.29 -7.45
CA LEU A 360 -12.33 -9.91 -8.47
C LEU A 360 -12.69 -8.58 -9.14
N CYS A 361 -13.98 -8.33 -9.42
CA CYS A 361 -14.43 -7.05 -9.96
C CYS A 361 -14.32 -5.94 -8.91
N PHE A 362 -14.78 -6.18 -7.67
CA PHE A 362 -14.71 -5.21 -6.58
C PHE A 362 -13.25 -4.80 -6.28
N TYR A 363 -12.32 -5.75 -6.13
CA TYR A 363 -10.92 -5.43 -5.86
C TYR A 363 -10.24 -4.69 -7.01
N ARG A 364 -10.59 -4.99 -8.28
CA ARG A 364 -10.13 -4.18 -9.42
C ARG A 364 -10.70 -2.75 -9.40
N GLN A 365 -11.98 -2.57 -9.07
CA GLN A 365 -12.58 -1.24 -8.90
C GLN A 365 -11.91 -0.45 -7.76
N ARG A 366 -11.59 -1.09 -6.62
CA ARG A 366 -10.89 -0.40 -5.51
C ARG A 366 -9.45 -0.05 -5.86
N LEU A 367 -8.74 -0.91 -6.60
CA LEU A 367 -7.42 -0.58 -7.14
C LEU A 367 -7.46 0.56 -8.16
N GLN A 368 -8.50 0.63 -9.03
CA GLN A 368 -8.72 1.79 -9.91
C GLN A 368 -9.00 3.08 -9.10
N ALA A 369 -9.76 2.99 -8.00
CA ALA A 369 -10.00 4.14 -7.12
C ALA A 369 -8.70 4.63 -6.44
N LEU A 370 -7.89 3.71 -5.89
CA LEU A 370 -6.59 4.04 -5.29
C LEU A 370 -5.59 4.62 -6.30
N LEU A 371 -5.70 4.27 -7.59
CA LEU A 371 -4.92 4.90 -8.65
C LEU A 371 -5.32 6.38 -8.84
N SER A 372 -6.63 6.68 -8.76
CA SER A 372 -7.14 8.05 -8.80
C SER A 372 -6.76 8.85 -7.54
N ASP A 373 -6.81 8.23 -6.36
CA ASP A 373 -6.34 8.85 -5.10
C ASP A 373 -4.86 9.26 -5.19
N ALA A 374 -4.00 8.37 -5.72
CA ALA A 374 -2.57 8.64 -5.88
C ALA A 374 -2.30 9.80 -6.86
N GLY A 375 -3.07 9.91 -7.95
CA GLY A 375 -3.01 11.06 -8.86
C GLY A 375 -3.39 12.37 -8.17
N GLN A 376 -4.48 12.38 -7.41
CA GLN A 376 -4.92 13.57 -6.65
C GLN A 376 -3.91 14.01 -5.57
N ASP A 377 -3.21 13.05 -4.96
CA ASP A 377 -2.11 13.30 -4.03
C ASP A 377 -0.89 13.89 -4.73
N LEU A 378 -0.50 13.37 -5.91
CA LEU A 378 0.60 13.93 -6.71
C LEU A 378 0.29 15.38 -7.13
N ASP A 379 -0.93 15.67 -7.59
CA ASP A 379 -1.40 17.03 -7.86
C ASP A 379 -1.34 17.95 -6.62
N ALA A 380 -1.66 17.40 -5.43
CA ALA A 380 -1.56 18.13 -4.18
C ALA A 380 -0.10 18.42 -3.80
N LEU A 381 0.81 17.44 -3.94
CA LEU A 381 2.25 17.62 -3.75
C LEU A 381 2.84 18.64 -4.72
N HIS A 382 2.44 18.65 -5.99
CA HIS A 382 2.91 19.62 -6.99
C HIS A 382 2.37 21.04 -6.73
N LYS A 383 1.18 21.18 -6.13
CA LYS A 383 0.67 22.47 -5.63
C LYS A 383 1.46 22.93 -4.40
N TYR A 384 1.62 22.06 -3.40
CA TYR A 384 2.39 22.35 -2.18
C TYR A 384 3.88 22.66 -2.46
N ARG A 385 4.52 21.98 -3.43
CA ARG A 385 5.90 22.31 -3.86
C ARG A 385 6.01 23.73 -4.40
N ARG A 386 5.02 24.21 -5.16
CA ARG A 386 5.00 25.60 -5.68
C ARG A 386 4.85 26.62 -4.54
N ASP A 387 3.90 26.38 -3.64
CA ASP A 387 3.69 27.20 -2.44
C ASP A 387 4.95 27.28 -1.54
N VAL A 388 5.61 26.15 -1.27
CA VAL A 388 6.89 26.12 -0.53
C VAL A 388 7.97 26.97 -1.23
N LEU A 389 8.08 26.91 -2.55
CA LEU A 389 9.01 27.74 -3.33
C LEU A 389 8.62 29.23 -3.35
N GLU A 390 7.34 29.56 -3.21
CA GLU A 390 6.86 30.93 -3.14
C GLU A 390 7.07 31.56 -1.74
N ARG A 391 6.79 30.80 -0.67
CA ARG A 391 7.11 31.20 0.72
C ARG A 391 8.61 31.44 0.91
N ASP A 392 9.44 30.61 0.27
CA ASP A 392 10.90 30.79 0.22
C ASP A 392 11.31 32.10 -0.48
N ARG A 393 10.76 32.40 -1.66
CA ARG A 393 10.96 33.68 -2.36
C ARG A 393 10.52 34.89 -1.54
N LYS A 394 9.47 34.74 -0.71
CA LYS A 394 8.95 35.75 0.22
C LYS A 394 9.74 35.85 1.54
N GLY A 395 10.80 35.05 1.73
CA GLY A 395 11.58 35.03 2.97
C GLY A 395 10.85 34.44 4.19
N GLN A 396 9.71 33.79 3.98
CA GLN A 396 8.85 33.25 5.05
C GLN A 396 9.33 31.89 5.58
N ILE A 397 10.25 31.22 4.89
CA ILE A 397 10.86 29.95 5.31
C ILE A 397 12.25 30.22 5.91
N LYS A 398 12.53 29.63 7.08
CA LYS A 398 13.85 29.71 7.72
C LYS A 398 14.90 28.98 6.87
N ASN A 399 16.04 29.63 6.61
CA ASN A 399 17.17 29.08 5.85
C ASN A 399 17.51 27.63 6.30
N GLY A 400 17.57 26.72 5.32
CA GLY A 400 17.80 25.27 5.54
C GLY A 400 16.52 24.44 5.73
N SER A 401 15.39 25.02 6.13
CA SER A 401 14.10 24.30 6.21
C SER A 401 13.50 24.01 4.83
N LYS A 402 13.86 24.80 3.81
CA LYS A 402 13.45 24.60 2.42
C LYS A 402 13.92 23.25 1.88
N ASP A 403 15.22 22.97 2.01
CA ASP A 403 15.86 21.79 1.39
C ASP A 403 15.37 20.48 2.03
N SER A 404 15.05 20.49 3.33
CA SER A 404 14.38 19.36 3.98
C SER A 404 12.95 19.17 3.47
N LEU A 405 12.16 20.24 3.37
CA LEU A 405 10.77 20.16 2.87
C LEU A 405 10.71 19.68 1.42
N LEU A 406 11.56 20.21 0.54
CA LEU A 406 11.64 19.78 -0.85
C LEU A 406 12.02 18.29 -0.94
N LYS A 407 13.05 17.87 -0.20
CA LYS A 407 13.46 16.46 -0.13
C LYS A 407 12.35 15.54 0.39
N ASP A 408 11.56 15.98 1.37
CA ASP A 408 10.44 15.18 1.90
C ASP A 408 9.28 15.09 0.91
N ILE A 409 9.04 16.14 0.10
CA ILE A 409 8.12 16.10 -1.05
C ILE A 409 8.65 15.13 -2.11
N ASP A 410 9.94 15.19 -2.47
CA ASP A 410 10.57 14.29 -3.46
C ASP A 410 10.47 12.81 -3.01
N ASN A 411 10.66 12.55 -1.71
CA ASN A 411 10.48 11.22 -1.10
C ASN A 411 9.01 10.74 -1.20
N ALA A 412 8.05 11.62 -0.96
CA ALA A 412 6.61 11.31 -1.02
C ALA A 412 6.15 11.05 -2.45
N GLU A 413 6.52 11.90 -3.41
CA GLU A 413 6.28 11.73 -4.84
C GLU A 413 6.88 10.41 -5.33
N SER A 414 8.15 10.14 -5.01
CA SER A 414 8.83 8.88 -5.35
C SER A 414 8.16 7.65 -4.72
N ALA A 415 7.44 7.79 -3.60
CA ALA A 415 6.69 6.69 -3.00
C ALA A 415 5.32 6.49 -3.68
N LEU A 416 4.58 7.56 -3.98
CA LEU A 416 3.32 7.51 -4.72
C LEU A 416 3.50 6.93 -6.13
N LEU A 417 4.50 7.37 -6.88
CA LEU A 417 4.82 6.83 -8.22
C LEU A 417 5.12 5.32 -8.19
N ARG A 418 5.74 4.81 -7.11
CA ARG A 418 5.96 3.36 -6.92
C ARG A 418 4.66 2.63 -6.61
N VAL A 419 3.76 3.21 -5.81
CA VAL A 419 2.42 2.67 -5.55
C VAL A 419 1.57 2.66 -6.83
N GLU A 420 1.59 3.74 -7.61
CA GLU A 420 0.90 3.86 -8.90
C GLU A 420 1.37 2.79 -9.91
N ALA A 421 2.68 2.64 -10.08
CA ALA A 421 3.26 1.61 -10.95
C ALA A 421 2.93 0.19 -10.49
N HIS A 422 2.90 -0.06 -9.18
CA HIS A 422 2.49 -1.34 -8.59
C HIS A 422 1.00 -1.63 -8.84
N ILE A 423 0.12 -0.67 -8.60
CA ILE A 423 -1.33 -0.79 -8.85
C ILE A 423 -1.58 -1.05 -10.34
N ARG A 424 -0.94 -0.32 -11.26
CA ARG A 424 -1.04 -0.59 -12.71
C ARG A 424 -0.61 -2.02 -13.06
N LYS A 425 0.55 -2.48 -12.55
CA LYS A 425 1.03 -3.85 -12.78
C LYS A 425 0.07 -4.91 -12.21
N THR A 426 -0.51 -4.67 -11.03
CA THR A 426 -1.54 -5.52 -10.42
C THR A 426 -2.83 -5.55 -11.25
N LEU A 427 -3.30 -4.41 -11.76
CA LEU A 427 -4.51 -4.32 -12.59
C LEU A 427 -4.36 -5.05 -13.94
N HIS A 428 -3.16 -5.04 -14.53
CA HIS A 428 -2.88 -5.76 -15.78
C HIS A 428 -2.66 -7.28 -15.62
N ALA A 429 -2.59 -7.80 -14.39
CA ALA A 429 -2.41 -9.22 -14.12
C ALA A 429 -3.64 -10.05 -14.53
N ASN A 430 -3.37 -11.16 -15.23
CA ASN A 430 -4.37 -12.11 -15.73
C ASN A 430 -4.43 -13.38 -14.86
N SER A 431 -3.34 -13.72 -14.18
CA SER A 431 -3.22 -14.82 -13.21
C SER A 431 -2.64 -14.36 -11.88
N ALA A 432 -2.87 -15.13 -10.82
CA ALA A 432 -2.31 -14.86 -9.49
C ALA A 432 -0.77 -14.83 -9.43
N MET A 433 -0.10 -15.46 -10.41
CA MET A 433 1.36 -15.49 -10.50
C MET A 433 1.94 -14.23 -11.16
N GLU A 434 1.14 -13.48 -11.92
CA GLU A 434 1.53 -12.18 -12.49
C GLU A 434 1.43 -11.03 -11.46
N VAL A 435 0.62 -11.21 -10.40
CA VAL A 435 0.36 -10.18 -9.39
C VAL A 435 1.63 -9.91 -8.57
N PRO A 436 2.22 -8.70 -8.62
CA PRO A 436 3.53 -8.40 -8.01
C PRO A 436 3.53 -8.53 -6.50
N THR A 437 4.57 -9.13 -5.94
CA THR A 437 4.83 -9.20 -4.50
C THR A 437 4.99 -7.80 -3.88
N PRO A 438 4.60 -7.62 -2.60
CA PRO A 438 4.73 -6.35 -1.91
C PRO A 438 6.18 -6.12 -1.45
N ASP A 439 7.08 -5.88 -2.41
CA ASP A 439 8.49 -5.54 -2.18
C ASP A 439 8.68 -4.02 -1.91
N ILE A 440 7.60 -3.32 -1.56
CA ILE A 440 7.53 -1.85 -1.48
C ILE A 440 7.48 -1.41 0.00
N PRO A 441 8.46 -0.63 0.49
CA PRO A 441 8.34 0.00 1.80
C PRO A 441 7.25 1.09 1.76
N SER A 442 6.34 1.03 2.73
CA SER A 442 5.14 1.87 2.82
C SER A 442 5.45 3.39 2.84
N PRO A 443 4.71 4.24 2.11
CA PRO A 443 4.86 5.70 2.16
C PRO A 443 4.56 6.22 3.57
N GLY A 444 5.58 6.72 4.27
CA GLY A 444 5.49 7.16 5.67
C GLY A 444 6.07 6.17 6.67
N SER A 445 6.35 4.92 6.26
CA SER A 445 7.38 4.14 6.94
C SER A 445 8.73 4.78 6.63
N VAL A 446 9.22 5.60 7.56
CA VAL A 446 10.66 5.87 7.64
C VAL A 446 11.32 4.50 7.68
N PRO A 447 12.27 4.17 6.79
CA PRO A 447 12.96 2.90 6.85
C PRO A 447 13.80 2.88 8.13
N THR A 448 13.21 2.37 9.21
CA THR A 448 13.96 1.64 10.22
C THR A 448 14.76 0.61 9.44
N PRO A 449 16.09 0.71 9.38
CA PRO A 449 16.87 -0.32 8.73
C PRO A 449 16.57 -1.59 9.51
N GLY A 450 15.87 -2.53 8.87
CA GLY A 450 15.71 -3.86 9.42
C GLY A 450 17.11 -4.42 9.74
N PRO A 451 17.21 -5.39 10.67
CA PRO A 451 18.49 -6.07 10.92
C PRO A 451 18.87 -6.89 9.69
N SER A 452 19.41 -6.22 8.67
CA SER A 452 19.90 -6.80 7.44
C SER A 452 20.98 -7.78 7.83
N THR A 453 20.77 -9.06 7.53
CA THR A 453 21.68 -10.15 7.91
C THR A 453 23.03 -10.09 7.19
N PHE A 454 23.20 -9.14 6.26
CA PHE A 454 24.49 -8.56 5.92
C PHE A 454 25.20 -8.03 7.16
N TRP A 455 26.20 -8.79 7.62
CA TRP A 455 27.20 -8.31 8.56
C TRP A 455 27.72 -6.95 8.08
N SER A 456 27.48 -5.91 8.89
CA SER A 456 28.03 -4.59 8.59
C SER A 456 29.56 -4.69 8.54
N TYR A 457 30.21 -3.97 7.63
CA TYR A 457 31.67 -3.96 7.56
C TYR A 457 32.31 -3.52 8.90
N GLU A 458 31.60 -2.73 9.71
CA GLU A 458 31.95 -2.37 11.08
C GLU A 458 32.09 -3.62 12.00
N GLN A 459 31.13 -4.56 11.95
CA GLN A 459 31.19 -5.83 12.68
C GLN A 459 32.37 -6.69 12.24
N ALA A 460 32.60 -6.78 10.92
CA ALA A 460 33.73 -7.54 10.38
C ALA A 460 35.07 -6.96 10.89
N PHE A 461 35.27 -5.65 10.82
CA PHE A 461 36.50 -5.01 11.32
C PHE A 461 36.68 -5.18 12.84
N TYR A 462 35.64 -5.04 13.66
CA TYR A 462 35.75 -5.29 15.11
C TYR A 462 36.08 -6.75 15.43
N LEU A 463 35.47 -7.72 14.74
CA LEU A 463 35.78 -9.14 14.97
C LEU A 463 37.18 -9.52 14.49
N THR A 464 37.63 -9.00 13.34
CA THR A 464 39.01 -9.18 12.86
C THR A 464 40.03 -8.54 13.82
N SER A 465 39.76 -7.33 14.33
CA SER A 465 40.53 -6.67 15.39
C SER A 465 40.70 -7.58 16.61
N ILE A 466 39.59 -8.11 17.14
CA ILE A 466 39.57 -9.00 18.30
C ILE A 466 40.43 -10.25 18.06
N VAL A 467 40.27 -10.92 16.91
CA VAL A 467 41.08 -12.12 16.58
C VAL A 467 42.58 -11.83 16.61
N PHE A 468 43.03 -10.73 16.00
CA PHE A 468 44.45 -10.36 16.02
C PHE A 468 44.94 -9.92 17.40
N LEU A 469 44.19 -9.10 18.15
CA LEU A 469 44.61 -8.65 19.48
C LEU A 469 44.65 -9.80 20.50
N LEU A 470 43.67 -10.71 20.47
CA LEU A 470 43.68 -11.92 21.30
C LEU A 470 44.84 -12.85 20.93
N ALA A 471 45.14 -13.03 19.64
CA ALA A 471 46.28 -13.83 19.18
C ALA A 471 47.63 -13.23 19.65
N GLY A 472 47.80 -11.91 19.58
CA GLY A 472 49.01 -11.23 20.06
C GLY A 472 49.21 -11.40 21.56
N LEU A 473 48.15 -11.22 22.35
CA LEU A 473 48.17 -11.44 23.80
C LEU A 473 48.44 -12.91 24.17
N PHE A 474 47.88 -13.87 23.41
CA PHE A 474 48.12 -15.29 23.61
C PHE A 474 49.57 -15.70 23.30
N LEU A 475 50.16 -15.17 22.21
CA LEU A 475 51.57 -15.44 21.89
C LEU A 475 52.52 -14.86 22.96
N LEU A 476 52.23 -13.67 23.50
CA LEU A 476 52.97 -13.14 24.65
C LEU A 476 52.79 -13.99 25.92
N PHE A 477 51.58 -14.49 26.18
CA PHE A 477 51.29 -15.36 27.32
C PHE A 477 52.07 -16.67 27.26
N LEU A 478 52.20 -17.26 26.06
CA LEU A 478 53.06 -18.43 25.81
C LEU A 478 54.55 -18.11 26.00
N ARG A 479 55.01 -16.94 25.50
CA ARG A 479 56.42 -16.49 25.59
C ARG A 479 56.83 -16.10 27.01
N GLY A 480 55.92 -15.62 27.84
CA GLY A 480 56.18 -15.26 29.24
C GLY A 480 56.45 -16.48 30.11
N THR A 481 57.59 -16.54 30.79
CA THR A 481 57.94 -17.57 31.78
C THR A 481 57.37 -17.28 33.17
N ASN A 482 57.33 -16.00 33.57
CA ASN A 482 56.92 -15.56 34.89
C ASN A 482 55.39 -15.52 35.04
N SER A 483 54.84 -16.20 36.07
CA SER A 483 53.40 -16.26 36.35
C SER A 483 52.76 -14.87 36.56
N VAL A 484 53.49 -13.92 37.14
CA VAL A 484 53.02 -12.54 37.33
C VAL A 484 52.86 -11.81 35.99
N ALA A 485 53.82 -11.98 35.07
CA ALA A 485 53.74 -11.41 33.72
C ALA A 485 52.58 -12.02 32.91
N ARG A 486 52.32 -13.33 33.08
CA ARG A 486 51.13 -14.00 32.51
C ARG A 486 49.82 -13.42 33.03
N LEU A 487 49.73 -13.11 34.33
CA LEU A 487 48.53 -12.51 34.93
C LEU A 487 48.27 -11.10 34.36
N LEU A 488 49.31 -10.28 34.21
CA LEU A 488 49.21 -8.92 33.64
C LEU A 488 48.72 -8.91 32.19
N LEU A 489 49.02 -9.95 31.40
CA LEU A 489 48.53 -10.09 30.02
C LEU A 489 47.05 -10.50 29.91
N LEU A 490 46.42 -10.96 31.00
CA LEU A 490 44.98 -11.25 31.02
C LEU A 490 44.13 -9.98 31.23
N PHE A 491 44.69 -8.93 31.83
CA PHE A 491 43.98 -7.68 32.12
C PHE A 491 43.36 -6.96 30.90
N PRO A 492 44.00 -6.89 29.71
CA PRO A 492 43.38 -6.29 28.51
C PRO A 492 42.28 -7.16 27.86
N MET A 493 42.23 -8.47 28.14
CA MET A 493 41.27 -9.39 27.51
C MET A 493 39.79 -8.94 27.61
N PRO A 494 39.24 -8.58 28.80
CA PRO A 494 37.87 -8.09 28.88
C PRO A 494 37.62 -6.81 28.07
N ILE A 495 38.60 -5.90 27.96
CA ILE A 495 38.44 -4.65 27.18
C ILE A 495 38.35 -4.97 25.68
N VAL A 496 39.15 -5.92 25.20
CA VAL A 496 39.07 -6.44 23.81
C VAL A 496 37.69 -7.08 23.56
N LEU A 497 37.22 -7.93 24.49
CA LEU A 497 35.93 -8.63 24.34
C LEU A 497 34.69 -7.71 24.43
N VAL A 498 34.80 -6.55 25.07
CA VAL A 498 33.70 -5.57 25.15
C VAL A 498 33.54 -4.75 23.85
N GLN A 499 34.53 -4.71 22.95
CA GLN A 499 34.46 -3.91 21.71
C GLN A 499 33.16 -4.08 20.89
N PRO A 500 32.59 -5.28 20.66
CA PRO A 500 31.38 -5.44 19.85
C PRO A 500 30.13 -4.80 20.48
N SER A 501 30.13 -4.61 21.80
CA SER A 501 28.95 -4.09 22.54
C SER A 501 28.57 -2.66 22.15
N ILE A 502 29.53 -1.88 21.64
CA ILE A 502 29.34 -0.50 21.17
C ILE A 502 28.25 -0.42 20.08
N LEU A 503 28.07 -1.49 19.30
CA LEU A 503 27.11 -1.56 18.20
C LEU A 503 25.64 -1.55 18.69
N PHE A 504 25.36 -1.96 19.93
CA PHE A 504 24.02 -1.91 20.52
C PHE A 504 23.57 -0.49 20.91
N ILE A 505 24.50 0.47 21.03
CA ILE A 505 24.20 1.85 21.41
C ILE A 505 23.43 2.55 20.27
N ARG A 506 22.11 2.71 20.40
CA ARG A 506 21.27 3.20 19.28
C ARG A 506 21.71 4.57 18.71
N LYS A 507 22.07 5.55 19.56
CA LYS A 507 22.44 6.92 19.14
C LYS A 507 23.85 6.98 18.52
N THR A 508 23.97 7.40 17.26
CA THR A 508 25.24 7.47 16.50
C THR A 508 26.32 8.33 17.16
N ALA A 509 25.96 9.48 17.73
CA ALA A 509 26.90 10.33 18.46
C ALA A 509 27.47 9.63 19.70
N ALA A 510 26.66 8.83 20.41
CA ALA A 510 27.10 8.05 21.56
C ALA A 510 27.96 6.85 21.12
N ARG A 511 27.61 6.13 20.05
CA ARG A 511 28.48 5.09 19.45
C ARG A 511 29.88 5.62 19.20
N PHE A 512 29.98 6.79 18.55
CA PHE A 512 31.27 7.40 18.25
C PHE A 512 32.08 7.73 19.51
N VAL A 513 31.48 8.38 20.51
CA VAL A 513 32.18 8.71 21.76
C VAL A 513 32.61 7.45 22.52
N SER A 514 31.74 6.45 22.65
CA SER A 514 32.07 5.17 23.29
C SER A 514 33.15 4.39 22.52
N ALA A 515 33.10 4.38 21.19
CA ALA A 515 34.13 3.78 20.34
C ALA A 515 35.48 4.46 20.53
N THR A 516 35.52 5.80 20.51
CA THR A 516 36.75 6.57 20.73
C THR A 516 37.32 6.33 22.14
N ALA A 517 36.49 6.41 23.18
CA ALA A 517 36.93 6.23 24.57
C ALA A 517 37.45 4.82 24.83
N LEU A 518 36.73 3.79 24.39
CA LEU A 518 37.13 2.39 24.58
C LEU A 518 38.36 2.03 23.75
N PHE A 519 38.52 2.62 22.55
CA PHE A 519 39.74 2.48 21.74
C PHE A 519 40.97 3.07 22.46
N PHE A 520 40.88 4.29 22.99
CA PHE A 520 41.98 4.89 23.74
C PHE A 520 42.30 4.11 25.02
N LEU A 521 41.28 3.64 25.76
CA LEU A 521 41.46 2.79 26.93
C LEU A 521 42.17 1.46 26.56
N GLN A 522 41.75 0.81 25.48
CA GLN A 522 42.38 -0.41 24.95
C GLN A 522 43.85 -0.17 24.60
N ALA A 523 44.17 0.93 23.88
CA ALA A 523 45.53 1.27 23.50
C ALA A 523 46.42 1.56 24.72
N VAL A 524 45.94 2.35 25.69
CA VAL A 524 46.68 2.68 26.92
C VAL A 524 46.91 1.45 27.79
N VAL A 525 45.88 0.61 27.99
CA VAL A 525 46.02 -0.61 28.81
C VAL A 525 46.95 -1.62 28.15
N ILE A 526 46.85 -1.85 26.84
CA ILE A 526 47.79 -2.74 26.13
C ILE A 526 49.22 -2.18 26.19
N ALA A 527 49.41 -0.87 26.01
CA ALA A 527 50.73 -0.25 26.14
C ALA A 527 51.32 -0.44 27.54
N LEU A 528 50.56 -0.20 28.62
CA LEU A 528 51.00 -0.40 30.01
C LEU A 528 51.26 -1.88 30.34
N CYS A 529 50.45 -2.80 29.84
CA CYS A 529 50.69 -4.23 29.97
C CYS A 529 51.97 -4.66 29.25
N LEU A 530 52.26 -4.09 28.07
CA LEU A 530 53.52 -4.32 27.35
C LEU A 530 54.72 -3.73 28.11
N THR A 531 54.64 -2.48 28.59
CA THR A 531 55.76 -1.85 29.34
C THR A 531 56.10 -2.65 30.60
N MET A 532 55.08 -3.07 31.35
CA MET A 532 55.26 -3.91 32.54
C MET A 532 55.76 -5.32 32.19
N PHE A 533 55.28 -5.90 31.09
CA PHE A 533 55.78 -7.20 30.61
C PHE A 533 57.28 -7.14 30.27
N PHE A 534 57.74 -6.10 29.57
CA PHE A 534 59.17 -5.93 29.24
C PHE A 534 60.04 -5.57 30.45
N GLN A 535 59.49 -4.91 31.48
CA GLN A 535 60.20 -4.67 32.74
C GLN A 535 60.33 -5.94 33.62
N ILE A 536 59.39 -6.89 33.50
CA ILE A 536 59.36 -8.13 34.30
C ILE A 536 59.98 -9.33 33.54
N ALA A 537 60.01 -9.30 32.21
CA ALA A 537 60.76 -10.23 31.39
C ALA A 537 62.25 -9.87 31.42
N SER A 538 63.08 -10.78 31.92
CA SER A 538 64.53 -10.60 31.99
C SER A 538 65.13 -10.21 30.62
N PRO A 539 66.09 -9.27 30.56
CA PRO A 539 66.62 -8.76 29.30
C PRO A 539 67.23 -9.89 28.45
N LEU A 540 66.64 -10.11 27.28
CA LEU A 540 67.19 -10.99 26.26
C LEU A 540 68.42 -10.32 25.61
N PRO A 541 69.44 -11.09 25.17
CA PRO A 541 70.64 -10.52 24.57
C PRO A 541 70.31 -9.75 23.29
N ALA A 542 70.62 -8.45 23.27
CA ALA A 542 70.11 -7.48 22.29
C ALA A 542 70.42 -7.77 20.81
N LYS A 543 71.31 -8.72 20.49
CA LYS A 543 71.73 -9.04 19.12
C LYS A 543 70.67 -9.74 18.26
N GLU A 544 69.65 -10.36 18.84
CA GLU A 544 68.57 -11.00 18.06
C GLU A 544 67.33 -10.11 17.88
N PHE A 545 67.21 -9.00 18.62
CA PHE A 545 65.97 -8.22 18.71
C PHE A 545 65.79 -7.19 17.57
N LEU A 546 66.89 -6.71 16.97
CA LEU A 546 66.87 -5.58 16.02
C LEU A 546 66.59 -5.93 14.55
N LEU A 547 66.54 -7.21 14.19
CA LEU A 547 66.29 -7.69 12.82
C LEU A 547 64.96 -8.43 12.65
N GLY A 548 64.25 -8.70 13.75
CA GLY A 548 62.93 -9.31 13.74
C GLY A 548 61.85 -8.32 14.16
N LEU A 549 60.99 -7.92 13.22
CA LEU A 549 59.58 -7.70 13.57
C LEU A 549 59.04 -9.07 14.01
N ASP A 550 59.12 -9.36 15.33
CA ASP A 550 58.55 -10.58 15.90
C ASP A 550 57.08 -10.68 15.45
N ALA A 551 56.63 -11.88 15.09
CA ALA A 551 55.30 -12.11 14.53
C ALA A 551 54.19 -11.57 15.46
N ILE A 552 54.46 -11.59 16.77
CA ILE A 552 53.67 -10.95 17.83
C ILE A 552 53.40 -9.46 17.53
N GLY A 553 54.43 -8.69 17.19
CA GLY A 553 54.32 -7.26 16.89
C GLY A 553 53.50 -7.00 15.62
N ILE A 554 53.70 -7.81 14.57
CA ILE A 554 52.90 -7.73 13.34
C ILE A 554 51.41 -8.03 13.63
N VAL A 555 51.14 -9.02 14.48
CA VAL A 555 49.78 -9.40 14.90
C VAL A 555 49.11 -8.27 15.69
N PHE A 556 49.79 -7.61 16.64
CA PHE A 556 49.24 -6.41 17.30
C PHE A 556 49.00 -5.25 16.33
N MET A 557 49.94 -5.01 15.40
CA MET A 557 49.82 -3.95 14.39
C MET A 557 48.57 -4.11 13.52
N LEU A 558 48.28 -5.35 13.09
CA LEU A 558 47.05 -5.69 12.36
C LEU A 558 45.80 -5.51 13.22
N GLY A 559 45.83 -5.94 14.48
CA GLY A 559 44.73 -5.74 15.44
C GLY A 559 44.36 -4.26 15.61
N PHE A 560 45.35 -3.41 15.90
CA PHE A 560 45.13 -1.96 16.01
C PHE A 560 44.72 -1.31 14.68
N PHE A 561 45.23 -1.78 13.54
CA PHE A 561 44.80 -1.32 12.22
C PHE A 561 43.29 -1.55 11.99
N PHE A 562 42.79 -2.77 12.25
CA PHE A 562 41.37 -3.08 12.10
C PHE A 562 40.50 -2.37 13.14
N SER A 563 40.97 -2.23 14.39
CA SER A 563 40.29 -1.46 15.44
C SER A 563 40.14 0.02 15.05
N GLY A 564 41.20 0.62 14.49
CA GLY A 564 41.21 1.99 13.98
C GLY A 564 40.36 2.18 12.72
N ALA A 565 40.32 1.18 11.83
CA ALA A 565 39.47 1.19 10.64
C ALA A 565 37.98 1.14 11.00
N ALA A 566 37.59 0.32 12.00
CA ALA A 566 36.25 0.29 12.54
C ALA A 566 35.85 1.66 13.12
N LEU A 567 36.71 2.27 13.96
CA LEU A 567 36.48 3.62 14.49
C LEU A 567 36.34 4.67 13.37
N GLY A 568 37.15 4.57 12.32
CA GLY A 568 37.08 5.43 11.13
C GLY A 568 35.74 5.31 10.38
N SER A 569 35.17 4.11 10.26
CA SER A 569 33.86 3.89 9.63
C SER A 569 32.71 4.54 10.41
N VAL A 570 32.71 4.43 11.75
CA VAL A 570 31.74 5.09 12.63
C VAL A 570 31.89 6.62 12.58
N ALA A 571 33.12 7.14 12.51
CA ALA A 571 33.38 8.57 12.32
C ALA A 571 32.81 9.09 10.99
N VAL A 572 32.99 8.31 9.93
CA VAL A 572 32.49 8.57 8.56
C VAL A 572 30.96 8.61 8.50
N ALA A 573 30.28 7.69 9.19
CA ALA A 573 28.82 7.63 9.24
C ALA A 573 28.18 8.90 9.80
N ARG A 574 28.90 9.66 10.66
CA ARG A 574 28.40 10.87 11.32
C ARG A 574 28.40 12.14 10.45
N LYS A 575 29.23 12.22 9.39
CA LYS A 575 29.54 13.49 8.69
C LYS A 575 29.24 13.54 7.20
N GLY A 576 28.63 12.51 6.60
CA GLY A 576 28.17 12.56 5.20
C GLY A 576 29.25 12.75 4.14
N TYR A 577 30.53 12.46 4.46
CA TYR A 577 31.66 12.67 3.55
C TYR A 577 31.57 11.84 2.26
N GLY A 578 32.04 12.39 1.14
CA GLY A 578 32.21 11.66 -0.13
C GLY A 578 33.24 10.52 -0.03
N PRO A 579 33.12 9.47 -0.87
CA PRO A 579 33.79 8.17 -0.67
C PRO A 579 35.32 8.24 -0.55
N LEU A 580 35.99 9.08 -1.35
CA LEU A 580 37.44 9.29 -1.27
C LEU A 580 37.88 9.84 0.10
N ARG A 581 37.14 10.80 0.68
CA ARG A 581 37.42 11.30 2.03
C ARG A 581 37.14 10.23 3.10
N LYS A 582 36.13 9.37 2.90
CA LYS A 582 35.87 8.23 3.81
C LYS A 582 37.09 7.30 3.89
N LEU A 583 37.59 6.86 2.73
CA LEU A 583 38.76 5.98 2.64
C LEU A 583 40.00 6.64 3.26
N PHE A 584 40.25 7.92 2.97
CA PHE A 584 41.43 8.61 3.47
C PHE A 584 41.41 8.79 5.00
N THR A 585 40.27 9.10 5.62
CA THR A 585 40.16 9.17 7.09
C THR A 585 40.35 7.80 7.74
N VAL A 586 39.76 6.74 7.18
CA VAL A 586 39.91 5.35 7.66
C VAL A 586 41.39 4.92 7.62
N LEU A 587 42.06 5.10 6.49
CA LEU A 587 43.47 4.74 6.31
C LEU A 587 44.40 5.61 7.18
N PHE A 588 44.15 6.92 7.29
CA PHE A 588 44.99 7.81 8.10
C PHE A 588 44.92 7.47 9.59
N CYS A 589 43.72 7.22 10.14
CA CYS A 589 43.56 6.78 11.52
C CYS A 589 44.28 5.44 11.77
N ALA A 590 44.06 4.45 10.91
CA ALA A 590 44.70 3.14 11.08
C ALA A 590 46.24 3.22 10.98
N PHE A 591 46.78 3.93 9.98
CA PHE A 591 48.22 4.08 9.77
C PHE A 591 48.92 4.87 10.89
N PHE A 592 48.31 5.98 11.35
CA PHE A 592 48.88 6.80 12.43
C PHE A 592 49.00 5.99 13.73
N ILE A 593 47.98 5.20 14.07
CA ILE A 593 47.96 4.45 15.33
C ILE A 593 48.90 3.23 15.28
N SER A 594 48.93 2.50 14.16
CA SER A 594 49.96 1.48 13.93
C SER A 594 51.38 2.08 14.04
N SER A 595 51.61 3.28 13.50
CA SER A 595 52.92 3.95 13.62
C SER A 595 53.31 4.25 15.07
N VAL A 596 52.38 4.74 15.90
CA VAL A 596 52.65 5.01 17.33
C VAL A 596 53.03 3.73 18.09
N VAL A 597 52.34 2.61 17.84
CA VAL A 597 52.69 1.32 18.47
C VAL A 597 54.06 0.84 17.99
N PHE A 598 54.34 0.95 16.68
CA PHE A 598 55.61 0.56 16.07
C PHE A 598 56.82 1.34 16.60
N PHE A 599 56.70 2.66 16.79
CA PHE A 599 57.78 3.47 17.35
C PHE A 599 57.94 3.33 18.88
N SER A 600 56.87 2.97 19.60
CA SER A 600 56.93 2.81 21.06
C SER A 600 57.65 1.51 21.47
N TYR A 601 57.51 0.44 20.69
CA TYR A 601 57.99 -0.90 21.02
C TYR A 601 59.55 -1.00 21.13
N PRO A 602 60.36 -0.41 20.23
CA PRO A 602 61.82 -0.42 20.36
C PRO A 602 62.34 0.46 21.51
N SER A 603 61.77 1.65 21.72
CA SER A 603 62.25 2.61 22.73
C SER A 603 62.14 2.09 24.16
N LEU A 604 61.21 1.17 24.43
CA LEU A 604 61.09 0.49 25.74
C LEU A 604 62.13 -0.61 25.98
N SER A 605 62.83 -1.06 24.93
CA SER A 605 63.84 -2.13 25.00
C SER A 605 65.29 -1.61 24.93
N ALA A 606 65.48 -0.29 24.83
CA ALA A 606 66.77 0.36 24.54
C ALA A 606 67.36 1.14 25.73
N SER A 607 66.96 0.84 26.97
CA SER A 607 67.56 1.42 28.18
C SER A 607 68.87 0.70 28.52
N ASP A 608 70.00 1.40 28.43
CA ASP A 608 71.35 0.82 28.53
C ASP A 608 71.66 0.17 29.90
N PRO A 609 72.27 -1.03 29.93
CA PRO A 609 72.74 -1.69 31.14
C PRO A 609 74.19 -1.32 31.53
N GLU A 610 74.70 -0.14 31.18
CA GLU A 610 76.09 0.29 31.47
C GLU A 610 76.18 1.44 32.50
N ALA A 611 75.89 1.16 33.78
CA ALA A 611 76.08 2.14 34.85
C ALA A 611 76.38 1.58 36.26
N TYR A 612 76.94 0.38 36.41
CA TYR A 612 77.45 -0.08 37.72
C TYR A 612 78.67 -1.00 37.63
N SER A 613 79.87 -0.44 37.82
CA SER A 613 81.11 -1.19 38.09
C SER A 613 82.18 -0.28 38.69
N GLN A 614 82.75 -0.71 39.83
CA GLN A 614 83.82 -0.04 40.60
C GLN A 614 83.36 1.28 41.31
N SER A 615 83.86 1.68 42.49
CA SER A 615 84.95 1.12 43.32
C SER A 615 84.75 1.29 44.85
N LYS A 616 84.92 0.18 45.58
CA LYS A 616 85.85 -0.01 46.74
C LYS A 616 85.65 0.74 48.09
N THR A 617 85.79 -0.05 49.17
CA THR A 617 85.77 0.22 50.63
C THR A 617 87.07 0.83 51.19
N PRO A 618 87.23 1.12 52.53
CA PRO A 618 86.32 0.94 53.68
C PRO A 618 86.12 2.17 54.62
N GLY A 619 85.21 2.05 55.59
CA GLY A 619 85.10 2.89 56.79
C GLY A 619 84.52 2.09 57.98
N GLN A 620 85.04 2.29 59.20
CA GLN A 620 84.88 1.36 60.34
C GLN A 620 84.28 2.06 61.57
N GLY A 621 83.29 1.45 62.25
CA GLY A 621 82.73 1.97 63.51
C GLY A 621 81.53 1.16 64.05
N ASN A 622 81.58 0.75 65.32
CA ASN A 622 80.58 -0.10 65.98
C ASN A 622 79.81 0.65 67.10
N ALA A 623 78.48 0.55 67.12
CA ALA A 623 77.58 0.49 68.29
C ALA A 623 76.14 0.33 67.74
N LEU A 624 75.34 -0.71 68.02
CA LEU A 624 74.91 -1.35 69.29
C LEU A 624 74.05 -0.44 70.18
N ILE A 625 72.71 -0.62 70.09
CA ILE A 625 71.73 -0.70 71.20
C ILE A 625 70.30 -0.89 70.63
N THR A 626 69.44 -1.58 71.39
CA THR A 626 68.01 -1.95 71.18
C THR A 626 67.25 -1.68 72.49
N PRO A 627 65.89 -1.77 72.60
CA PRO A 627 64.80 -1.89 71.60
C PRO A 627 63.57 -0.95 71.90
N ASP A 628 62.38 -1.32 71.38
CA ASP A 628 61.05 -1.27 72.07
C ASP A 628 60.10 -0.04 71.89
N PRO A 629 58.76 -0.14 72.18
CA PRO A 629 57.77 -0.21 71.08
C PRO A 629 56.39 0.53 71.33
N ASN A 630 55.33 0.09 70.63
CA ASN A 630 53.88 0.43 70.74
C ASN A 630 53.46 1.81 70.18
N GLU A 631 52.31 1.97 69.50
CA GLU A 631 50.96 1.54 69.91
C GLU A 631 50.04 1.06 68.74
N ALA A 632 48.73 0.84 68.99
CA ALA A 632 47.90 -0.09 68.23
C ALA A 632 46.58 0.45 67.60
N GLN A 633 45.97 -0.46 66.83
CA GLN A 633 44.79 -0.40 65.97
C GLN A 633 43.43 -0.16 66.68
N GLN A 634 42.38 0.10 65.87
CA GLN A 634 41.14 -0.74 65.71
C GLN A 634 39.72 -0.11 65.95
N ALA A 635 38.79 -0.44 65.03
CA ALA A 635 37.31 -0.62 65.19
C ALA A 635 36.33 0.59 65.40
N THR A 636 34.99 0.40 65.47
CA THR A 636 33.98 0.23 64.36
C THR A 636 32.51 0.58 64.81
N ASN A 637 31.56 0.71 63.85
CA ASN A 637 30.08 0.40 63.90
C ASN A 637 28.95 1.38 64.39
N ALA A 638 28.00 1.65 63.45
CA ALA A 638 26.50 1.51 63.51
C ALA A 638 25.62 2.35 64.51
N PRO A 639 24.24 2.33 64.49
CA PRO A 639 23.24 1.67 63.60
C PRO A 639 22.00 2.54 63.14
N GLU A 640 20.94 1.86 62.63
CA GLU A 640 19.63 2.24 61.99
C GLU A 640 18.45 2.56 63.00
N PRO A 641 17.12 2.76 62.68
CA PRO A 641 16.19 1.99 61.79
C PRO A 641 14.98 2.76 61.12
N VAL A 642 13.82 2.08 60.83
CA VAL A 642 12.60 2.52 60.06
C VAL A 642 11.27 2.47 60.91
N HIS A 643 9.96 2.48 60.51
CA HIS A 643 9.15 2.11 59.30
C HIS A 643 7.63 2.55 59.41
N ASN A 644 6.85 2.65 58.30
CA ASN A 644 5.38 2.34 58.12
C ASN A 644 4.22 3.18 58.79
N THR A 645 2.93 3.30 58.32
CA THR A 645 2.19 3.26 57.00
C THR A 645 0.73 3.86 57.11
N GLU A 646 0.10 4.26 55.98
CA GLU A 646 -1.34 4.13 55.55
C GLU A 646 -2.52 5.12 55.87
N THR A 647 -3.31 5.43 54.81
CA THR A 647 -4.77 5.80 54.66
C THR A 647 -5.42 7.21 54.91
N ASP A 648 -6.35 7.54 53.97
CA ASP A 648 -7.66 8.25 54.02
C ASP A 648 -7.90 9.80 54.12
N SER A 649 -8.05 10.40 52.93
CA SER A 649 -9.27 11.09 52.41
C SER A 649 -9.67 12.55 52.80
N ILE A 650 -10.47 13.18 51.91
CA ILE A 650 -11.15 14.51 51.98
C ILE A 650 -10.21 15.74 51.95
N GLY A 651 -10.44 16.86 51.23
CA GLY A 651 -11.46 17.21 50.22
C GLY A 651 -12.04 18.65 50.38
N SER A 652 -11.77 19.58 49.46
CA SER A 652 -12.49 20.87 49.31
C SER A 652 -12.15 21.60 47.99
N GLU A 653 -13.05 22.48 47.53
CA GLU A 653 -12.91 23.38 46.37
C GLU A 653 -12.53 24.82 46.77
N ALA A 654 -12.00 25.58 45.79
CA ALA A 654 -11.98 27.05 45.60
C ALA A 654 -10.85 27.35 44.58
N ASP A 655 -11.04 27.86 43.37
CA ASP A 655 -11.90 28.93 42.82
C ASP A 655 -11.59 30.35 43.34
N THR A 656 -10.94 31.14 42.48
CA THR A 656 -10.97 32.61 42.41
C THR A 656 -10.35 33.08 41.09
N GLY A 657 -11.09 33.90 40.33
CA GLY A 657 -10.59 34.60 39.13
C GLY A 657 -10.21 36.07 39.40
N SER A 658 -10.48 36.94 38.41
CA SER A 658 -10.26 38.41 38.39
C SER A 658 -8.91 38.93 37.86
N ASP A 659 -8.86 39.15 36.55
CA ASP A 659 -8.73 40.48 35.91
C ASP A 659 -7.98 41.62 36.65
N ASN A 660 -6.99 42.23 35.97
CA ASN A 660 -7.00 43.65 35.48
C ASN A 660 -5.59 44.29 35.34
N ALA A 661 -5.20 44.62 34.09
CA ALA A 661 -4.37 45.76 33.65
C ALA A 661 -4.23 45.64 32.10
N VAL A 662 -4.49 46.60 31.20
CA VAL A 662 -4.36 48.09 31.18
C VAL A 662 -2.91 48.56 31.01
N GLY A 663 -2.66 49.31 29.93
CA GLY A 663 -1.34 49.72 29.44
C GLY A 663 -0.81 48.78 28.34
N ASP A 664 -0.21 49.23 27.24
CA ASP A 664 0.02 50.61 26.77
C ASP A 664 -0.12 50.72 25.25
N ALA A 665 -0.35 51.95 24.76
CA ALA A 665 -0.20 52.28 23.35
C ALA A 665 1.27 52.62 23.03
N VAL A 666 1.76 52.16 21.88
CA VAL A 666 3.07 52.56 21.34
C VAL A 666 2.85 53.10 19.93
N GLU A 667 3.21 54.35 19.71
CA GLU A 667 3.14 55.03 18.42
C GLU A 667 4.41 54.77 17.59
N GLY A 668 4.25 54.81 16.27
CA GLY A 668 5.26 55.35 15.33
C GLY A 668 6.56 54.58 15.09
N GLU A 669 6.66 53.95 13.92
CA GLU A 669 7.93 53.95 13.17
C GLU A 669 7.65 53.98 11.65
N ASP A 670 7.66 55.19 11.07
CA ASP A 670 7.31 55.42 9.67
C ASP A 670 8.43 54.95 8.71
N ASN A 671 8.21 53.81 8.04
CA ASN A 671 9.04 53.40 6.91
C ASN A 671 8.52 54.01 5.60
N SER A 672 9.24 55.00 5.08
CA SER A 672 8.91 55.72 3.84
C SER A 672 9.15 54.87 2.59
N VAL A 673 8.16 54.04 2.24
CA VAL A 673 8.11 53.34 0.95
C VAL A 673 7.89 54.37 -0.16
N SER A 674 8.72 54.31 -1.21
CA SER A 674 8.58 55.18 -2.39
C SER A 674 7.22 55.04 -3.04
N ALA A 675 6.48 56.14 -3.17
CA ALA A 675 5.19 56.16 -3.84
C ALA A 675 5.38 55.92 -5.35
N ILE A 676 5.09 54.68 -5.77
CA ILE A 676 4.82 54.37 -7.18
C ILE A 676 3.52 55.10 -7.52
N LEU A 677 3.54 55.95 -8.55
CA LEU A 677 2.33 56.58 -9.09
C LEU A 677 1.40 55.45 -9.57
N PRO A 678 0.13 55.39 -9.12
CA PRO A 678 -0.79 54.35 -9.57
C PRO A 678 -1.11 54.56 -11.04
N ASP A 679 -1.07 53.50 -11.84
CA ASP A 679 -1.54 53.55 -13.23
C ASP A 679 -3.00 54.02 -13.27
N GLU A 680 -3.29 54.98 -14.14
CA GLU A 680 -4.59 55.66 -14.22
C GLU A 680 -5.74 54.70 -14.61
N HIS A 681 -5.43 53.49 -15.07
CA HIS A 681 -6.38 52.45 -15.47
C HIS A 681 -6.48 51.27 -14.47
N SER A 682 -6.07 51.48 -13.21
CA SER A 682 -6.20 50.47 -12.16
C SER A 682 -7.66 50.24 -11.74
N VAL A 683 -8.12 48.98 -11.77
CA VAL A 683 -9.50 48.56 -11.49
C VAL A 683 -9.55 47.57 -10.32
N TYR A 684 -10.33 47.88 -9.30
CA TYR A 684 -10.48 47.04 -8.10
C TYR A 684 -11.82 46.31 -8.09
N PHE A 685 -11.78 44.98 -8.01
CA PHE A 685 -12.96 44.16 -7.76
C PHE A 685 -13.10 43.89 -6.25
N SER A 686 -14.31 44.04 -5.73
CA SER A 686 -14.63 43.80 -4.31
C SER A 686 -15.86 42.90 -4.15
N LEU A 687 -15.77 41.90 -3.27
CA LEU A 687 -16.89 41.00 -2.99
C LEU A 687 -17.67 41.51 -1.78
N VAL A 688 -18.76 42.23 -2.02
CA VAL A 688 -19.58 42.86 -0.96
C VAL A 688 -20.34 41.82 -0.12
N GLY A 689 -20.75 40.69 -0.70
CA GLY A 689 -21.36 39.59 0.05
C GLY A 689 -22.00 38.51 -0.81
N VAL A 690 -22.43 37.42 -0.18
CA VAL A 690 -23.03 36.26 -0.88
C VAL A 690 -24.41 35.95 -0.33
N VAL A 691 -25.39 35.87 -1.23
CA VAL A 691 -26.76 35.43 -0.94
C VAL A 691 -26.91 34.01 -1.47
N HIS A 692 -26.89 33.04 -0.56
CA HIS A 692 -27.15 31.64 -0.86
C HIS A 692 -28.37 31.16 -0.08
N LYS A 693 -29.34 30.56 -0.78
CA LYS A 693 -30.48 29.84 -0.18
C LYS A 693 -30.44 28.39 -0.67
N THR A 694 -30.76 27.46 0.23
CA THR A 694 -30.83 26.03 -0.07
C THR A 694 -31.68 25.76 -1.31
N GLY A 695 -31.13 25.03 -2.29
CA GLY A 695 -31.82 24.74 -3.55
C GLY A 695 -31.74 25.85 -4.63
N THR A 696 -30.97 26.92 -4.41
CA THR A 696 -30.72 27.96 -5.43
C THR A 696 -29.22 28.21 -5.62
N PRO A 697 -28.75 28.52 -6.84
CA PRO A 697 -27.35 28.89 -7.06
C PRO A 697 -27.01 30.15 -6.24
N PRO A 698 -25.79 30.22 -5.66
CA PRO A 698 -25.35 31.40 -4.93
C PRO A 698 -25.33 32.65 -5.83
N ARG A 699 -25.80 33.78 -5.29
CA ARG A 699 -25.70 35.09 -5.94
C ARG A 699 -24.73 35.97 -5.18
N PHE A 700 -23.76 36.51 -5.89
CA PHE A 700 -22.71 37.37 -5.35
C PHE A 700 -23.10 38.82 -5.55
N ARG A 701 -23.08 39.62 -4.48
CA ARG A 701 -23.05 41.08 -4.58
C ARG A 701 -21.59 41.50 -4.60
N ALA A 702 -21.20 42.20 -5.64
CA ALA A 702 -19.85 42.71 -5.81
C ALA A 702 -19.90 44.19 -6.19
N ALA A 703 -18.74 44.85 -6.17
CA ALA A 703 -18.59 46.16 -6.78
C ALA A 703 -17.22 46.27 -7.45
N ILE A 704 -17.20 46.83 -8.65
CA ILE A 704 -15.98 47.30 -9.31
C ILE A 704 -15.78 48.77 -8.92
N GLN A 705 -14.56 49.14 -8.57
CA GLN A 705 -14.17 50.53 -8.33
C GLN A 705 -13.01 50.92 -9.25
N SER A 706 -13.19 52.00 -10.01
CA SER A 706 -12.14 52.61 -10.83
C SER A 706 -11.17 53.44 -9.97
N SER A 707 -9.93 53.59 -10.43
CA SER A 707 -8.96 54.62 -10.01
C SER A 707 -9.56 56.02 -9.85
N VAL A 708 -10.53 56.40 -10.70
CA VAL A 708 -11.24 57.69 -10.70
C VAL A 708 -12.20 57.83 -9.49
N GLY A 709 -12.47 56.74 -8.78
CA GLY A 709 -13.32 56.69 -7.58
C GLY A 709 -14.73 56.15 -7.85
N ASP A 710 -15.18 56.16 -9.11
CA ASP A 710 -16.48 55.62 -9.54
C ASP A 710 -16.64 54.14 -9.15
N GLN A 711 -17.80 53.80 -8.60
CA GLN A 711 -18.11 52.46 -8.09
C GLN A 711 -19.37 51.90 -8.76
N ILE A 712 -19.20 50.80 -9.50
CA ILE A 712 -20.28 50.07 -10.19
C ILE A 712 -20.65 48.84 -9.37
N ALA A 713 -21.87 48.81 -8.85
CA ALA A 713 -22.40 47.66 -8.11
C ALA A 713 -22.87 46.55 -9.06
N LEU A 714 -22.42 45.32 -8.83
CA LEU A 714 -22.72 44.13 -9.63
C LEU A 714 -23.49 43.08 -8.82
N THR A 715 -24.34 42.31 -9.51
CA THR A 715 -24.93 41.06 -8.98
C THR A 715 -24.61 39.93 -9.94
N LEU A 716 -23.84 38.96 -9.49
CA LEU A 716 -23.24 37.90 -10.30
C LEU A 716 -23.72 36.51 -9.85
N GLN A 717 -23.65 35.55 -10.76
CA GLN A 717 -23.78 34.11 -10.56
C GLN A 717 -22.49 33.41 -11.03
N LEU A 718 -22.35 32.10 -10.80
CA LEU A 718 -21.22 31.33 -11.34
C LEU A 718 -21.33 31.24 -12.87
N GLY A 719 -20.24 31.53 -13.57
CA GLY A 719 -20.15 31.68 -15.02
C GLY A 719 -20.24 33.13 -15.52
N ASP A 720 -20.76 34.07 -14.72
CA ASP A 720 -20.94 35.47 -15.15
C ASP A 720 -19.58 36.19 -15.32
N VAL A 721 -19.53 37.07 -16.32
CA VAL A 721 -18.40 37.96 -16.60
C VAL A 721 -18.41 39.16 -15.65
N ILE A 722 -17.23 39.55 -15.19
CA ILE A 722 -16.99 40.63 -14.23
C ILE A 722 -16.56 41.90 -14.98
N THR A 723 -15.43 41.82 -15.68
CA THR A 723 -14.94 42.78 -16.69
C THR A 723 -13.86 42.10 -17.53
N GLY A 724 -13.72 42.50 -18.79
CA GLY A 724 -12.84 41.84 -19.76
C GLY A 724 -13.02 40.31 -19.78
N GLU A 725 -11.94 39.58 -19.57
CA GLU A 725 -11.94 38.11 -19.50
C GLU A 725 -12.28 37.54 -18.10
N TRP A 726 -12.37 38.36 -17.05
CA TRP A 726 -12.58 37.90 -15.68
C TRP A 726 -14.00 37.35 -15.47
N LYS A 727 -14.13 36.15 -14.89
CA LYS A 727 -15.41 35.48 -14.62
C LYS A 727 -15.45 34.86 -13.22
N ALA A 728 -16.65 34.74 -12.66
CA ALA A 728 -16.90 34.02 -11.41
C ALA A 728 -16.86 32.50 -11.66
N LEU A 729 -15.80 31.82 -11.22
CA LEU A 729 -15.54 30.42 -11.56
C LEU A 729 -16.19 29.41 -10.61
N GLU A 730 -15.91 29.54 -9.31
CA GLU A 730 -16.32 28.56 -8.28
C GLU A 730 -16.60 29.29 -6.96
N TYR A 731 -17.54 28.78 -6.17
CA TYR A 731 -17.81 29.29 -4.82
C TYR A 731 -17.79 28.16 -3.79
N HIS A 732 -16.96 28.32 -2.77
CA HIS A 732 -16.91 27.39 -1.64
C HIS A 732 -17.83 27.89 -0.52
N SER A 733 -18.92 27.15 -0.26
CA SER A 733 -19.92 27.45 0.77
C SER A 733 -19.33 27.64 2.17
N ASP A 734 -18.39 26.78 2.52
CA ASP A 734 -17.97 26.57 3.91
C ASP A 734 -16.97 27.64 4.36
N SER A 735 -16.04 28.02 3.48
CA SER A 735 -15.13 29.15 3.67
C SER A 735 -15.73 30.49 3.25
N LYS A 736 -16.89 30.47 2.57
CA LYS A 736 -17.59 31.62 1.98
C LYS A 736 -16.74 32.43 1.00
N LYS A 737 -15.84 31.76 0.27
CA LYS A 737 -14.94 32.41 -0.71
C LYS A 737 -15.36 32.14 -2.16
N LEU A 738 -15.28 33.18 -2.98
CA LEU A 738 -15.48 33.15 -4.43
C LEU A 738 -14.13 33.10 -5.14
N THR A 739 -13.96 32.15 -6.05
CA THR A 739 -12.85 32.06 -6.99
C THR A 739 -13.23 32.78 -8.28
N ILE A 740 -12.42 33.75 -8.71
CA ILE A 740 -12.54 34.44 -9.99
C ILE A 740 -11.30 34.17 -10.87
N THR A 741 -11.46 34.17 -12.19
CA THR A 741 -10.37 33.91 -13.13
C THR A 741 -10.52 34.64 -14.46
N ASN A 742 -9.41 35.01 -15.08
CA ASN A 742 -9.31 35.37 -16.50
C ASN A 742 -8.69 34.24 -17.36
N GLY A 743 -8.64 33.00 -16.86
CA GLY A 743 -7.97 31.87 -17.52
C GLY A 743 -6.48 31.75 -17.18
N GLU A 744 -5.74 32.86 -17.10
CA GLU A 744 -4.32 32.84 -16.67
C GLU A 744 -4.15 32.91 -15.15
N LYS A 745 -4.88 33.81 -14.50
CA LYS A 745 -4.80 34.11 -13.07
C LYS A 745 -6.03 33.57 -12.35
N LEU A 746 -5.84 33.18 -11.09
CA LEU A 746 -6.90 32.73 -10.17
C LEU A 746 -6.80 33.56 -8.89
N LEU A 747 -7.89 34.24 -8.52
CA LEU A 747 -8.00 35.05 -7.31
C LEU A 747 -9.14 34.52 -6.45
N LEU A 748 -8.94 34.51 -5.13
CA LEU A 748 -9.89 33.95 -4.16
C LEU A 748 -10.28 35.03 -3.14
N LEU A 749 -11.54 35.46 -3.16
CA LEU A 749 -12.05 36.56 -2.34
C LEU A 749 -13.06 36.05 -1.30
N ALA A 750 -12.90 36.44 -0.04
CA ALA A 750 -13.95 36.40 0.98
C ALA A 750 -14.86 37.64 0.88
N ALA A 751 -16.03 37.59 1.52
CA ALA A 751 -16.90 38.76 1.62
C ALA A 751 -16.22 39.86 2.46
N GLY A 752 -16.03 41.04 1.86
CA GLY A 752 -15.25 42.16 2.39
C GLY A 752 -13.89 42.36 1.71
N ASP A 753 -13.37 41.36 0.99
CA ASP A 753 -12.09 41.47 0.30
C ASP A 753 -12.20 42.34 -0.97
N ARG A 754 -11.10 43.05 -1.26
CA ARG A 754 -10.87 43.79 -2.51
C ARG A 754 -9.55 43.34 -3.14
N VAL A 755 -9.53 43.16 -4.45
CA VAL A 755 -8.33 42.76 -5.20
C VAL A 755 -8.25 43.58 -6.49
N LEU A 756 -7.03 43.99 -6.87
CA LEU A 756 -6.77 44.61 -8.17
C LEU A 756 -6.97 43.55 -9.26
N ILE A 757 -7.69 43.89 -10.32
CA ILE A 757 -7.79 43.09 -11.55
C ILE A 757 -7.32 43.92 -12.74
N ASP A 758 -6.51 43.30 -13.60
CA ASP A 758 -5.99 43.97 -14.78
C ASP A 758 -7.09 44.00 -15.86
N ASP A 759 -7.57 45.20 -16.21
CA ASP A 759 -8.69 45.41 -17.13
C ASP A 759 -8.18 45.68 -18.56
N TYR A 760 -7.58 44.66 -19.17
CA TYR A 760 -6.89 44.77 -20.44
C TYR A 760 -7.85 44.76 -21.64
N VAL A 761 -8.42 45.91 -21.98
CA VAL A 761 -9.19 46.12 -23.22
C VAL A 761 -8.40 47.01 -24.17
N SER A 762 -7.33 46.47 -24.76
CA SER A 762 -6.52 47.15 -25.77
C SER A 762 -7.10 47.02 -27.18
N GLU A 763 -8.37 47.38 -27.36
CA GLU A 763 -9.05 47.40 -28.66
C GLU A 763 -9.30 48.85 -29.13
N THR A 764 -8.30 49.45 -29.82
CA THR A 764 -8.45 50.35 -31.00
C THR A 764 -7.15 51.08 -31.39
N GLU A 765 -6.10 50.35 -31.81
CA GLU A 765 -5.12 50.89 -32.77
C GLU A 765 -5.24 50.11 -34.08
N GLY A 766 -6.09 50.60 -34.99
CA GLY A 766 -6.48 49.76 -36.14
C GLY A 766 -7.35 50.35 -37.24
N GLU A 767 -7.36 51.65 -37.53
CA GLU A 767 -7.77 52.15 -38.86
C GLU A 767 -7.44 53.65 -39.14
N THR A 768 -6.16 53.98 -39.43
CA THR A 768 -5.82 55.14 -40.28
C THR A 768 -4.47 54.94 -40.99
N SER A 769 -4.49 54.45 -42.23
CA SER A 769 -3.35 54.55 -43.15
C SER A 769 -3.84 54.65 -44.59
N SER A 770 -3.94 55.88 -45.09
CA SER A 770 -4.32 56.19 -46.48
C SER A 770 -3.18 56.88 -47.21
N GLU A 771 -2.37 56.09 -47.92
CA GLU A 771 -1.57 56.48 -49.10
C GLU A 771 -1.19 55.24 -49.92
#